data_AF-A0A2I2FI64-F1
#
_entry.id   AF-A0A2I2FI64-F1
#
_cell.length_a   1.000
_cell.length_b   1.000
_cell.length_c   1.000
_cell.angle_alpha   90.00
_cell.angle_beta   90.00
_cell.angle_gamma   90.00
#
_symmetry.space_group_name_H-M   'P 1'
#
loop_
_entity.id
_entity.type
_entity.pdbx_description
1 polymer ?
#
loop_
_entity_poly.entity_id
_entity_poly.type
_entity_poly.pdbx_seq_one_letter_code
_entity_poly.pdbx_strand_id
1 'polypeptide(L)'
;MATALAEGLKHKTQNVVTSQAPKDKKTIDLENDTVEGHTQTPMTTDHGVRVTNPDNWLKAVDDRQTGPSLLEDQIAREKIHRFDHERIPERVVHARGTGAFGTFRLKESAEDVTTAGVLTDTSRSTPMFVRFSTVQGSRGSADTVRDVRGFATKFYTDEGNWDIVGNNIPVFFIQEAIKFPDFVHAVKPEPHNEVPQAQTAHNNFWDFVYMHPEATHMFMWAMSDRAIPRSYRMMQGFGVNTFSLINKAGQRHFVKFHWIPHLGVHSLVWDEALKLAGQDPDFHRKDLMEAIDNKAFPKWDFAIQVIPEEKQHDFDFDILDATKVWPENLVPLRVIGEMTLDKNIDEFFPQTEQVAFCTSHIVPGIDFSDDPLLQGRNFSYFDTQISRLGINWEEIPINRPVCPFINHNRDGAKRHRITKGTVNYWPNRYEAVPPASEDTGFVSYPQTVGGSKRRALSEKFREHHHQAQMFYNSMTPLEKAHMQKAFCFELDHCDDPLVYERMAGHRLAEIDLPLAQAVAEVVGAPIPDKQLRPNPGHTAPGLSQTDFTPRKPTIESRRIAILIGDGYDPVSFNAIKTAVLAANALPFVIGMKRSAIYAAGESPSTSKGVIPDHQYDGQRSTMFDATFVPGGSHVETLKNTGQIRYWIAEAFGHCKALGATGEGAELIKLAIGSTLDVQVATADNPAPREWYGVVTGGKVEKPESFKDGVNILKDAKDLIGMFLYQISLHRNYQRELDGLSSTVAW
;
A
#
# COMPACT_ATOMS: atom_id res chain seq x y z
N MET A 1 20.62 -15.48 28.11
CA MET A 1 21.04 -14.39 29.03
C MET A 1 22.15 -13.50 28.46
N ALA A 2 23.15 -14.02 27.73
CA ALA A 2 24.15 -13.15 27.06
C ALA A 2 23.60 -12.39 25.83
N THR A 3 22.53 -12.87 25.19
CA THR A 3 21.86 -12.21 24.05
C THR A 3 20.93 -11.06 24.45
N ALA A 4 20.21 -11.18 25.57
CA ALA A 4 19.38 -10.10 26.10
C ALA A 4 20.21 -8.90 26.61
N LEU A 5 21.42 -9.15 27.10
CA LEU A 5 22.39 -8.09 27.44
C LEU A 5 22.97 -7.42 26.18
N ALA A 6 23.17 -8.17 25.09
CA ALA A 6 23.62 -7.62 23.81
C ALA A 6 22.52 -6.83 23.06
N GLU A 7 21.25 -7.23 23.19
CA GLU A 7 20.09 -6.47 22.69
C GLU A 7 19.83 -5.22 23.53
N GLY A 8 19.94 -5.30 24.86
CA GLY A 8 19.82 -4.14 25.74
C GLY A 8 20.95 -3.11 25.56
N LEU A 9 22.17 -3.55 25.24
CA LEU A 9 23.28 -2.68 24.87
C LEU A 9 23.17 -2.15 23.45
N LYS A 10 22.65 -2.92 22.47
CA LYS A 10 22.35 -2.41 21.12
C LYS A 10 21.25 -1.35 21.12
N HIS A 11 20.18 -1.50 21.91
CA HIS A 11 19.17 -0.45 22.06
C HIS A 11 19.72 0.82 22.72
N LYS A 12 20.57 0.68 23.75
CA LYS A 12 21.22 1.84 24.39
C LYS A 12 22.30 2.51 23.54
N THR A 13 23.04 1.78 22.72
CA THR A 13 24.02 2.37 21.80
C THR A 13 23.41 2.85 20.49
N GLN A 14 22.33 2.25 19.99
CA GLN A 14 21.59 2.77 18.84
C GLN A 14 20.89 4.08 19.18
N ASN A 15 20.28 4.24 20.37
CA ASN A 15 19.71 5.53 20.79
C ASN A 15 20.77 6.62 20.99
N VAL A 16 22.03 6.27 21.24
CA VAL A 16 23.14 7.23 21.38
C VAL A 16 23.75 7.59 20.01
N VAL A 17 23.61 6.75 18.98
CA VAL A 17 24.15 7.01 17.63
C VAL A 17 23.09 7.56 16.67
N THR A 18 21.79 7.28 16.85
CA THR A 18 20.69 7.98 16.12
C THR A 18 20.43 9.39 16.62
N SER A 19 20.99 9.79 17.76
CA SER A 19 20.85 11.15 18.32
C SER A 19 21.65 12.23 17.58
N GLN A 20 22.39 11.89 16.50
CA GLN A 20 23.22 12.84 15.75
C GLN A 20 22.64 13.30 14.41
N ALA A 21 21.54 12.71 13.92
CA ALA A 21 20.81 13.30 12.79
C ALA A 21 19.91 14.44 13.30
N PRO A 22 19.91 15.63 12.67
CA PRO A 22 19.00 16.70 13.05
C PRO A 22 17.56 16.20 12.94
N LYS A 23 16.78 16.31 14.03
CA LYS A 23 15.35 15.98 14.01
C LYS A 23 14.63 16.92 13.04
N ASP A 24 13.71 16.37 12.25
CA ASP A 24 12.91 17.16 11.34
C ASP A 24 11.88 18.02 12.11
N LYS A 25 11.35 19.07 11.46
CA LYS A 25 10.44 20.03 12.09
C LYS A 25 9.16 19.38 12.64
N LYS A 26 8.67 18.31 12.00
CA LYS A 26 7.45 17.63 12.46
C LYS A 26 7.72 16.79 13.69
N THR A 27 8.84 16.08 13.71
CA THR A 27 9.29 15.35 14.90
C THR A 27 9.43 16.29 16.09
N ILE A 28 10.02 17.48 15.91
CA ILE A 28 10.15 18.49 16.97
C ILE A 28 8.78 18.98 17.47
N ASP A 29 7.82 19.24 16.58
CA ASP A 29 6.46 19.64 16.96
C ASP A 29 5.74 18.57 17.82
N LEU A 30 5.91 17.29 17.48
CA LEU A 30 5.26 16.17 18.17
C LEU A 30 5.83 15.90 19.58
N GLU A 31 7.06 16.33 19.88
CA GLU A 31 7.70 16.09 21.18
C GLU A 31 6.90 16.66 22.36
N ASN A 32 6.19 17.77 22.15
CA ASN A 32 5.38 18.40 23.21
C ASN A 32 4.18 17.54 23.65
N ASP A 33 3.76 16.59 22.80
CA ASP A 33 2.61 15.70 23.05
C ASP A 33 3.03 14.23 23.18
N THR A 34 4.34 13.94 23.16
CA THR A 34 4.87 12.58 23.25
C THR A 34 5.33 12.28 24.67
N VAL A 35 4.86 11.16 25.24
CA VAL A 35 5.20 10.72 26.60
C VAL A 35 5.75 9.31 26.56
N GLU A 36 6.88 9.08 27.23
CA GLU A 36 7.48 7.75 27.37
C GLU A 36 6.69 6.89 28.37
N GLY A 37 6.10 5.80 27.88
CA GLY A 37 5.32 4.87 28.70
C GLY A 37 6.17 3.88 29.51
N HIS A 38 7.39 3.57 29.05
CA HIS A 38 8.28 2.59 29.70
C HIS A 38 9.11 3.21 30.82
N THR A 39 8.44 3.64 31.90
CA THR A 39 9.08 4.30 33.06
C THR A 39 8.74 3.60 34.38
N GLN A 40 9.43 3.96 35.47
CA GLN A 40 9.10 3.54 36.85
C GLN A 40 8.21 4.56 37.57
N THR A 41 7.55 5.45 36.82
CA THR A 41 6.64 6.44 37.40
C THR A 41 5.38 5.74 37.93
N PRO A 42 4.92 6.03 39.17
CA PRO A 42 3.69 5.43 39.69
C PRO A 42 2.47 5.75 38.81
N MET A 43 1.56 4.78 38.66
CA MET A 43 0.29 4.97 37.96
C MET A 43 -0.52 6.11 38.60
N THR A 44 -1.13 6.94 37.76
CA THR A 44 -2.03 8.00 38.19
C THR A 44 -3.37 7.93 37.47
N THR A 45 -4.38 8.60 38.02
CA THR A 45 -5.57 9.06 37.27
C THR A 45 -5.17 10.11 36.22
N ASP A 46 -6.08 10.41 35.30
CA ASP A 46 -5.86 11.47 34.29
C ASP A 46 -5.69 12.85 34.93
N HIS A 47 -6.25 13.05 36.13
CA HIS A 47 -6.10 14.26 36.94
C HIS A 47 -4.96 14.16 37.97
N GLY A 48 -4.03 13.20 37.81
CA GLY A 48 -2.74 13.18 38.50
C GLY A 48 -2.72 12.55 39.90
N VAL A 49 -3.78 11.86 40.35
CA VAL A 49 -3.83 11.19 41.66
C VAL A 49 -3.20 9.81 41.55
N ARG A 50 -2.23 9.51 42.42
CA ARG A 50 -1.56 8.19 42.43
C ARG A 50 -2.53 7.07 42.81
N VAL A 51 -2.43 5.94 42.10
CA VAL A 51 -3.25 4.74 42.30
C VAL A 51 -2.46 3.69 43.07
N THR A 52 -2.99 3.23 44.21
CA THR A 52 -2.34 2.21 45.05
C THR A 52 -2.73 0.78 44.69
N ASN A 53 -3.94 0.55 44.18
CA ASN A 53 -4.44 -0.75 43.75
C ASN A 53 -5.25 -0.59 42.45
N PRO A 54 -4.69 -0.94 41.29
CA PRO A 54 -5.37 -0.80 40.00
C PRO A 54 -6.22 -2.02 39.62
N ASP A 55 -6.22 -3.06 40.46
CA ASP A 55 -6.78 -4.37 40.15
C ASP A 55 -8.18 -4.56 40.76
N ASN A 56 -8.54 -3.74 41.75
CA ASN A 56 -9.77 -3.88 42.51
C ASN A 56 -10.57 -2.59 42.54
N TRP A 57 -11.87 -2.69 42.24
CA TRP A 57 -12.85 -1.66 42.57
C TRP A 57 -12.97 -1.53 44.10
N LEU A 58 -13.21 -0.31 44.60
CA LEU A 58 -13.64 -0.07 45.98
C LEU A 58 -14.95 -0.81 46.29
N LYS A 59 -14.92 -1.66 47.30
CA LYS A 59 -16.05 -2.52 47.68
C LYS A 59 -16.26 -2.49 49.20
N ALA A 60 -17.48 -2.78 49.63
CA ALA A 60 -17.71 -3.22 51.00
C ALA A 60 -17.24 -4.69 51.11
N VAL A 61 -16.05 -4.94 51.67
CA VAL A 61 -15.45 -6.29 51.72
C VAL A 61 -14.73 -6.53 53.05
N ASP A 62 -14.76 -7.78 53.51
CA ASP A 62 -13.93 -8.29 54.60
C ASP A 62 -13.23 -9.61 54.17
N ASP A 63 -12.50 -10.23 55.10
CA ASP A 63 -11.71 -11.45 54.83
C ASP A 63 -12.56 -12.69 54.44
N ARG A 64 -13.89 -12.63 54.59
CA ARG A 64 -14.80 -13.77 54.39
C ARG A 64 -15.85 -13.53 53.31
N GLN A 65 -16.25 -12.27 53.07
CA GLN A 65 -17.33 -11.92 52.18
C GLN A 65 -16.99 -10.72 51.30
N THR A 66 -17.22 -10.86 50.00
CA THR A 66 -17.21 -9.75 49.04
C THR A 66 -18.61 -9.16 48.91
N GLY A 67 -18.76 -7.89 49.30
CA GLY A 67 -19.98 -7.11 49.08
C GLY A 67 -19.92 -6.25 47.81
N PRO A 68 -20.85 -5.30 47.64
CA PRO A 68 -21.01 -4.54 46.40
C PRO A 68 -19.87 -3.55 46.15
N SER A 69 -19.62 -3.24 44.88
CA SER A 69 -18.80 -2.10 44.45
C SER A 69 -19.48 -0.77 44.81
N LEU A 70 -18.68 0.22 45.21
CA LEU A 70 -19.18 1.53 45.61
C LEU A 70 -19.08 2.54 44.47
N LEU A 71 -20.15 3.33 44.27
CA LEU A 71 -20.22 4.35 43.21
C LEU A 71 -19.25 5.51 43.45
N GLU A 72 -18.84 5.77 44.69
CA GLU A 72 -17.91 6.84 45.01
C GLU A 72 -16.51 6.64 44.40
N ASP A 73 -16.15 5.41 43.98
CA ASP A 73 -14.85 5.08 43.40
C ASP A 73 -14.57 5.88 42.12
N GLN A 74 -13.78 6.96 42.26
CA GLN A 74 -13.40 7.80 41.13
C GLN A 74 -12.41 7.14 40.19
N ILE A 75 -11.54 6.26 40.69
CA ILE A 75 -10.45 5.66 39.90
C ILE A 75 -11.05 4.63 38.94
N ALA A 76 -11.88 3.73 39.47
CA ALA A 76 -12.54 2.72 38.65
C ALA A 76 -13.49 3.36 37.62
N ARG A 77 -14.29 4.35 38.04
CA ARG A 77 -15.17 5.07 37.12
C ARG A 77 -14.40 5.79 36.01
N GLU A 78 -13.34 6.52 36.33
CA GLU A 78 -12.55 7.24 35.31
C GLU A 78 -11.91 6.28 34.30
N LYS A 79 -11.30 5.18 34.77
CA LYS A 79 -10.67 4.18 33.90
C LYS A 79 -11.68 3.53 32.93
N ILE A 80 -12.86 3.15 33.44
CA ILE A 80 -13.93 2.59 32.60
C ILE A 80 -14.50 3.65 31.66
N HIS A 81 -14.72 4.88 32.14
CA HIS A 81 -15.19 6.00 31.31
C HIS A 81 -14.25 6.24 30.13
N ARG A 82 -12.94 6.27 30.36
CA ARG A 82 -11.95 6.42 29.28
C ARG A 82 -12.02 5.28 28.27
N PHE A 83 -12.12 4.03 28.73
CA PHE A 83 -12.25 2.84 27.90
C PHE A 83 -13.51 2.86 27.02
N ASP A 84 -14.67 3.16 27.62
CA ASP A 84 -15.97 3.18 26.95
C ASP A 84 -16.04 4.19 25.79
N HIS A 85 -15.18 5.22 25.83
CA HIS A 85 -15.11 6.30 24.86
C HIS A 85 -13.82 6.33 24.03
N GLU A 86 -13.11 5.20 23.92
CA GLU A 86 -11.89 5.11 23.09
C GLU A 86 -12.18 5.22 21.58
N ARG A 87 -13.35 4.76 21.12
CA ARG A 87 -13.66 4.69 19.67
C ARG A 87 -14.23 6.02 19.17
N ILE A 88 -13.71 6.46 18.02
CA ILE A 88 -14.27 7.55 17.20
C ILE A 88 -14.84 6.96 15.90
N PRO A 89 -15.69 7.69 15.16
CA PRO A 89 -16.13 7.26 13.85
C PRO A 89 -14.93 6.93 12.94
N GLU A 90 -15.02 5.85 12.18
CA GLU A 90 -14.06 5.58 11.13
C GLU A 90 -14.23 6.55 9.96
N ARG A 91 -13.25 6.57 9.04
CA ARG A 91 -13.44 7.28 7.77
C ARG A 91 -14.52 6.57 6.95
N VAL A 92 -15.45 7.32 6.36
CA VAL A 92 -16.55 6.75 5.55
C VAL A 92 -16.07 5.86 4.40
N VAL A 93 -14.95 6.26 3.78
CA VAL A 93 -14.16 5.49 2.81
C VAL A 93 -12.70 5.49 3.27
N HIS A 94 -11.92 4.52 2.82
CA HIS A 94 -10.51 4.38 3.21
C HIS A 94 -10.32 4.19 4.73
N ALA A 95 -11.26 3.52 5.38
CA ALA A 95 -11.24 3.27 6.83
C ALA A 95 -10.04 2.42 7.23
N ARG A 96 -9.80 1.32 6.52
CA ARG A 96 -8.63 0.46 6.69
C ARG A 96 -7.39 1.09 6.05
N GLY A 97 -6.39 1.40 6.87
CA GLY A 97 -5.13 1.96 6.40
C GLY A 97 -4.00 1.90 7.43
N THR A 98 -2.82 2.30 6.98
CA THR A 98 -1.60 2.41 7.80
C THR A 98 -0.80 3.62 7.34
N GLY A 99 -0.01 4.22 8.24
CA GLY A 99 0.80 5.38 7.90
C GLY A 99 2.21 5.32 8.46
N ALA A 100 3.08 6.13 7.87
CA ALA A 100 4.48 6.28 8.25
C ALA A 100 4.95 7.71 7.98
N PHE A 101 5.96 8.13 8.74
CA PHE A 101 6.67 9.38 8.52
C PHE A 101 7.75 9.21 7.45
N GLY A 102 8.13 10.33 6.84
CA GLY A 102 9.19 10.36 5.87
C GLY A 102 9.62 11.78 5.51
N THR A 103 10.40 11.88 4.44
CA THR A 103 10.90 13.15 3.92
C THR A 103 10.75 13.22 2.40
N PHE A 104 10.42 14.42 1.92
CA PHE A 104 10.51 14.79 0.50
C PHE A 104 11.75 15.63 0.23
N ARG A 105 12.41 15.32 -0.88
CA ARG A 105 13.53 16.08 -1.45
C ARG A 105 13.26 16.40 -2.90
N LEU A 106 13.31 17.67 -3.24
CA LEU A 106 13.27 18.13 -4.62
C LEU A 106 14.66 17.92 -5.26
N LYS A 107 14.68 17.30 -6.44
CA LYS A 107 15.88 17.01 -7.24
C LYS A 107 16.07 18.06 -8.35
N GLU A 108 14.98 18.52 -8.95
CA GLU A 108 14.95 19.51 -10.01
C GLU A 108 13.91 20.58 -9.69
N SER A 109 14.30 21.86 -9.75
CA SER A 109 13.36 22.97 -9.54
C SER A 109 12.29 23.02 -10.63
N ALA A 110 11.03 23.20 -10.24
CA ALA A 110 9.90 23.40 -11.14
C ALA A 110 9.47 24.89 -11.20
N GLU A 111 10.41 25.82 -10.98
CA GLU A 111 10.15 27.27 -11.00
C GLU A 111 9.57 27.80 -12.32
N ASP A 112 9.79 27.05 -13.41
CA ASP A 112 9.21 27.31 -14.72
C ASP A 112 7.67 27.22 -14.72
N VAL A 113 7.09 26.42 -13.80
CA VAL A 113 5.65 26.17 -13.73
C VAL A 113 5.01 26.55 -12.40
N THR A 114 5.76 26.68 -11.30
CA THR A 114 5.21 27.00 -9.97
C THR A 114 6.07 27.94 -9.13
N THR A 115 5.46 28.70 -8.23
CA THR A 115 6.14 29.42 -7.14
C THR A 115 6.19 28.66 -5.82
N ALA A 116 5.65 27.43 -5.76
CA ALA A 116 5.57 26.68 -4.52
C ALA A 116 6.96 26.36 -3.98
N GLY A 117 7.29 26.84 -2.78
CA GLY A 117 8.61 26.66 -2.18
C GLY A 117 9.03 25.20 -2.08
N VAL A 118 8.07 24.29 -1.85
CA VAL A 118 8.30 22.83 -1.78
C VAL A 118 8.73 22.23 -3.13
N LEU A 119 8.45 22.92 -4.25
CA LEU A 119 8.76 22.49 -5.62
C LEU A 119 9.77 23.40 -6.35
N THR A 120 10.39 24.35 -5.65
CA THR A 120 11.37 25.27 -6.24
C THR A 120 12.72 25.29 -5.50
N ASP A 121 12.73 25.04 -4.20
CA ASP A 121 13.96 24.99 -3.40
C ASP A 121 14.50 23.55 -3.30
N THR A 122 15.60 23.26 -4.00
CA THR A 122 16.26 21.95 -3.98
C THR A 122 17.11 21.70 -2.73
N SER A 123 17.32 22.71 -1.88
CA SER A 123 18.11 22.57 -0.65
C SER A 123 17.29 22.07 0.53
N ARG A 124 15.96 22.27 0.50
CA ARG A 124 15.08 21.97 1.63
C ARG A 124 14.80 20.49 1.83
N SER A 125 14.49 20.14 3.08
CA SER A 125 13.87 18.86 3.46
C SER A 125 12.46 19.17 3.88
N THR A 126 11.48 18.52 3.26
CA THR A 126 10.09 18.69 3.69
C THR A 126 9.69 17.44 4.46
N PRO A 127 9.42 17.53 5.78
CA PRO A 127 8.87 16.41 6.53
C PRO A 127 7.52 15.99 5.94
N MET A 128 7.22 14.70 6.00
CA MET A 128 5.98 14.14 5.47
C MET A 128 5.34 13.16 6.43
N PHE A 129 4.03 13.00 6.28
CA PHE A 129 3.29 11.83 6.73
C PHE A 129 2.49 11.24 5.58
N VAL A 130 2.59 9.93 5.40
CA VAL A 130 1.88 9.21 4.34
C VAL A 130 0.95 8.19 4.97
N ARG A 131 -0.27 8.10 4.43
CA ARG A 131 -1.22 7.05 4.79
C ARG A 131 -1.67 6.31 3.53
N PHE A 132 -1.45 5.00 3.55
CA PHE A 132 -1.99 4.06 2.57
C PHE A 132 -3.27 3.42 3.10
N SER A 133 -4.16 3.01 2.22
CA SER A 133 -5.45 2.42 2.61
C SER A 133 -6.08 1.62 1.48
N THR A 134 -7.00 0.71 1.80
CA THR A 134 -8.05 0.26 0.86
C THR A 134 -9.12 1.35 0.73
N VAL A 135 -10.29 1.10 0.12
CA VAL A 135 -11.39 2.07 -0.01
C VAL A 135 -12.66 1.57 0.65
N GLN A 136 -13.14 0.39 0.24
CA GLN A 136 -14.46 -0.13 0.57
C GLN A 136 -14.53 -0.53 2.05
N GLY A 137 -13.55 -1.32 2.50
CA GLY A 137 -13.65 -2.02 3.78
C GLY A 137 -13.64 -1.12 5.01
N SER A 138 -14.34 -1.54 6.06
CA SER A 138 -14.27 -0.92 7.40
C SER A 138 -12.90 -1.15 8.07
N ARG A 139 -12.63 -0.49 9.21
CA ARG A 139 -11.30 -0.49 9.87
C ARG A 139 -10.67 -1.87 10.09
N GLY A 140 -11.49 -2.88 10.38
CA GLY A 140 -11.06 -4.26 10.65
C GLY A 140 -10.96 -5.16 9.41
N SER A 141 -11.22 -4.65 8.21
CA SER A 141 -11.07 -5.41 6.96
C SER A 141 -9.61 -5.75 6.64
N ALA A 142 -9.40 -6.67 5.71
CA ALA A 142 -8.08 -7.16 5.32
C ALA A 142 -7.36 -6.24 4.32
N ASP A 143 -6.02 -6.26 4.36
CA ASP A 143 -5.16 -5.42 3.53
C ASP A 143 -5.07 -5.86 2.05
N THR A 144 -5.17 -7.16 1.76
CA THR A 144 -4.87 -7.77 0.45
C THR A 144 -6.10 -8.00 -0.42
N VAL A 145 -7.23 -7.35 -0.14
CA VAL A 145 -8.45 -7.43 -0.96
C VAL A 145 -8.25 -6.84 -2.37
N ARG A 146 -9.12 -7.19 -3.33
CA ARG A 146 -9.18 -6.47 -4.62
C ARG A 146 -9.90 -5.15 -4.38
N ASP A 147 -9.15 -4.06 -4.46
CA ASP A 147 -9.68 -2.72 -4.24
C ASP A 147 -8.71 -1.68 -4.82
N VAL A 148 -9.20 -0.45 -5.01
CA VAL A 148 -8.30 0.70 -5.16
C VAL A 148 -7.51 0.87 -3.87
N ARG A 149 -6.27 1.37 -3.96
CA ARG A 149 -5.50 1.80 -2.79
C ARG A 149 -5.41 3.31 -2.72
N GLY A 150 -5.76 3.88 -1.58
CA GLY A 150 -5.48 5.27 -1.27
C GLY A 150 -3.98 5.48 -1.02
N PHE A 151 -3.46 6.60 -1.52
CA PHE A 151 -2.08 7.05 -1.34
C PHE A 151 -2.13 8.54 -0.99
N ALA A 152 -2.39 8.84 0.29
CA ALA A 152 -2.48 10.20 0.79
C ALA A 152 -1.14 10.65 1.39
N THR A 153 -0.64 11.80 0.93
CA THR A 153 0.62 12.38 1.38
C THR A 153 0.38 13.78 1.93
N LYS A 154 0.94 14.08 3.11
CA LYS A 154 0.91 15.39 3.76
C LYS A 154 2.33 15.92 3.81
N PHE A 155 2.53 17.08 3.23
CA PHE A 155 3.79 17.82 3.24
C PHE A 155 3.70 18.91 4.30
N TYR A 156 4.56 18.85 5.30
CA TYR A 156 4.68 19.88 6.33
C TYR A 156 5.64 20.96 5.82
N THR A 157 5.16 21.84 4.94
CA THR A 157 5.99 22.89 4.32
C THR A 157 6.16 24.10 5.24
N ASP A 158 7.01 25.03 4.83
CA ASP A 158 7.23 26.30 5.55
C ASP A 158 6.14 27.33 5.25
N GLU A 159 5.33 27.04 4.24
CA GLU A 159 4.29 27.89 3.68
C GLU A 159 2.88 27.38 4.03
N GLY A 160 2.79 26.31 4.82
CA GLY A 160 1.54 25.63 5.20
C GLY A 160 1.58 24.12 4.94
N ASN A 161 0.52 23.42 5.33
CA ASN A 161 0.39 22.02 4.94
C ASN A 161 -0.10 21.94 3.49
N TRP A 162 0.52 21.08 2.69
CA TRP A 162 0.03 20.67 1.37
C TRP A 162 -0.30 19.19 1.39
N ASP A 163 -1.49 18.81 0.94
CA ASP A 163 -1.90 17.42 0.85
C ASP A 163 -2.11 17.00 -0.62
N ILE A 164 -1.49 15.88 -1.02
CA ILE A 164 -1.89 15.15 -2.23
C ILE A 164 -2.65 13.92 -1.79
N VAL A 165 -3.97 13.94 -1.98
CA VAL A 165 -4.90 12.88 -1.56
C VAL A 165 -5.20 11.98 -2.76
N GLY A 166 -4.22 11.13 -3.09
CA GLY A 166 -4.23 10.32 -4.30
C GLY A 166 -4.72 8.88 -4.12
N ASN A 167 -4.69 8.13 -5.23
CA ASN A 167 -4.91 6.69 -5.30
C ASN A 167 -3.76 6.00 -6.06
N ASN A 168 -3.70 4.66 -6.04
CA ASN A 168 -2.74 3.88 -6.82
C ASN A 168 -3.15 3.63 -8.28
N ILE A 169 -4.30 4.17 -8.70
CA ILE A 169 -4.85 4.11 -10.05
C ILE A 169 -5.05 5.57 -10.54
N PRO A 170 -4.71 5.90 -11.80
CA PRO A 170 -4.64 7.29 -12.27
C PRO A 170 -5.99 7.94 -12.59
N VAL A 171 -7.08 7.18 -12.52
CA VAL A 171 -8.45 7.62 -12.83
C VAL A 171 -9.41 7.28 -11.69
N PHE A 172 -10.66 7.75 -11.81
CA PHE A 172 -11.73 7.46 -10.87
C PHE A 172 -12.97 6.88 -11.57
N PHE A 173 -13.90 6.32 -10.79
CA PHE A 173 -15.13 5.68 -11.31
C PHE A 173 -16.16 6.68 -11.85
N ILE A 174 -16.11 7.93 -11.39
CA ILE A 174 -17.14 8.92 -11.68
C ILE A 174 -16.53 10.26 -12.09
N GLN A 175 -17.29 11.03 -12.86
CA GLN A 175 -16.88 12.34 -13.37
C GLN A 175 -17.24 13.47 -12.40
N GLU A 176 -18.42 13.41 -11.76
CA GLU A 176 -18.90 14.46 -10.85
C GLU A 176 -19.00 13.98 -9.40
N ALA A 177 -18.55 14.81 -8.45
CA ALA A 177 -18.56 14.47 -7.03
C ALA A 177 -19.98 14.20 -6.46
N ILE A 178 -21.04 14.71 -7.08
CA ILE A 178 -22.42 14.45 -6.63
C ILE A 178 -22.82 12.98 -6.77
N LYS A 179 -22.11 12.18 -7.58
CA LYS A 179 -22.33 10.73 -7.73
C LYS A 179 -21.50 9.91 -6.75
N PHE A 180 -20.66 10.55 -5.94
CA PHE A 180 -19.81 9.86 -4.97
C PHE A 180 -20.61 9.04 -3.95
N PRO A 181 -21.71 9.53 -3.36
CA PRO A 181 -22.53 8.70 -2.47
C PRO A 181 -23.15 7.50 -3.19
N ASP A 182 -23.64 7.68 -4.43
CA ASP A 182 -24.27 6.59 -5.20
C ASP A 182 -23.25 5.48 -5.51
N PHE A 183 -22.06 5.87 -6.00
CA PHE A 183 -20.96 4.94 -6.24
C PHE A 183 -20.50 4.25 -4.95
N VAL A 184 -20.29 5.01 -3.87
CA VAL A 184 -19.80 4.45 -2.60
C VAL A 184 -20.84 3.51 -2.00
N HIS A 185 -22.13 3.82 -2.05
CA HIS A 185 -23.18 2.91 -1.60
C HIS A 185 -23.24 1.63 -2.45
N ALA A 186 -23.02 1.74 -3.76
CA ALA A 186 -23.04 0.58 -4.66
C ALA A 186 -21.85 -0.37 -4.42
N VAL A 187 -20.68 0.14 -4.07
CA VAL A 187 -19.48 -0.68 -3.80
C VAL A 187 -19.40 -1.17 -2.34
N LYS A 188 -20.04 -0.47 -1.40
CA LYS A 188 -20.10 -0.85 0.01
C LYS A 188 -20.99 -2.09 0.23
N PRO A 189 -20.89 -2.75 1.40
CA PRO A 189 -21.77 -3.86 1.72
C PRO A 189 -23.24 -3.47 1.58
N GLU A 190 -24.06 -4.37 1.03
CA GLU A 190 -25.44 -4.05 0.66
C GLU A 190 -26.28 -3.73 1.90
N PRO A 191 -27.18 -2.73 1.84
CA PRO A 191 -27.75 -2.11 3.04
C PRO A 191 -28.70 -3.02 3.83
N HIS A 192 -29.20 -4.09 3.22
CA HIS A 192 -30.17 -4.99 3.86
C HIS A 192 -29.51 -6.01 4.80
N ASN A 193 -28.23 -6.34 4.57
CA ASN A 193 -27.51 -7.38 5.32
C ASN A 193 -26.05 -7.04 5.66
N GLU A 194 -25.51 -5.91 5.18
CA GLU A 194 -24.11 -5.49 5.32
C GLU A 194 -23.11 -6.52 4.73
N VAL A 195 -23.45 -7.13 3.59
CA VAL A 195 -22.61 -8.09 2.86
C VAL A 195 -22.41 -7.65 1.40
N PRO A 196 -21.23 -7.83 0.79
CA PRO A 196 -19.99 -8.34 1.36
C PRO A 196 -19.04 -7.26 1.92
N GLN A 197 -18.20 -7.63 2.88
CA GLN A 197 -17.14 -6.76 3.41
C GLN A 197 -15.93 -6.73 2.47
N ALA A 198 -15.50 -5.51 2.11
CA ALA A 198 -14.27 -5.22 1.36
C ALA A 198 -14.15 -5.93 0.00
N GLN A 199 -15.27 -6.07 -0.71
CA GLN A 199 -15.34 -6.76 -2.01
C GLN A 199 -16.29 -6.01 -2.95
N THR A 200 -15.93 -5.96 -4.24
CA THR A 200 -16.80 -5.50 -5.34
C THR A 200 -17.64 -6.62 -5.95
N ALA A 201 -17.41 -7.86 -5.51
CA ALA A 201 -18.00 -9.09 -6.06
C ALA A 201 -19.43 -9.31 -5.55
N HIS A 202 -20.35 -8.41 -5.92
CA HIS A 202 -21.78 -8.48 -5.58
C HIS A 202 -22.62 -7.63 -6.54
N ASN A 203 -23.94 -7.84 -6.49
CA ASN A 203 -24.91 -7.28 -7.45
C ASN A 203 -24.85 -5.75 -7.57
N ASN A 204 -24.92 -5.01 -6.47
CA ASN A 204 -25.08 -3.55 -6.52
C ASN A 204 -23.89 -2.84 -7.20
N PHE A 205 -22.66 -3.31 -6.99
CA PHE A 205 -21.50 -2.70 -7.62
C PHE A 205 -21.57 -2.85 -9.15
N TRP A 206 -21.81 -4.09 -9.60
CA TRP A 206 -21.84 -4.43 -11.02
C TRP A 206 -23.06 -3.84 -11.75
N ASP A 207 -24.20 -3.67 -11.07
CA ASP A 207 -25.34 -2.90 -11.59
C ASP A 207 -24.98 -1.43 -11.80
N PHE A 208 -24.38 -0.78 -10.78
CA PHE A 208 -24.01 0.64 -10.88
C PHE A 208 -23.05 0.91 -12.05
N VAL A 209 -21.97 0.14 -12.16
CA VAL A 209 -20.96 0.36 -13.22
C VAL A 209 -21.48 -0.01 -14.61
N TYR A 210 -22.46 -0.90 -14.71
CA TYR A 210 -23.20 -1.10 -15.96
C TYR A 210 -24.03 0.14 -16.31
N MET A 211 -24.82 0.65 -15.36
CA MET A 211 -25.75 1.77 -15.57
C MET A 211 -25.04 3.13 -15.71
N HIS A 212 -23.79 3.25 -15.26
CA HIS A 212 -22.93 4.44 -15.42
C HIS A 212 -21.70 4.13 -16.29
N PRO A 213 -21.81 4.27 -17.63
CA PRO A 213 -20.70 3.98 -18.54
C PRO A 213 -19.40 4.74 -18.24
N GLU A 214 -19.44 5.91 -17.60
CA GLU A 214 -18.24 6.65 -17.18
C GLU A 214 -17.28 5.84 -16.28
N ALA A 215 -17.81 4.84 -15.56
CA ALA A 215 -17.03 3.93 -14.72
C ALA A 215 -16.21 2.89 -15.52
N THR A 216 -16.42 2.80 -16.83
CA THR A 216 -15.89 1.72 -17.67
C THR A 216 -14.38 1.64 -17.66
N HIS A 217 -13.70 2.79 -17.77
CA HIS A 217 -12.24 2.80 -17.69
C HIS A 217 -11.75 2.34 -16.32
N MET A 218 -12.38 2.80 -15.24
CA MET A 218 -11.94 2.51 -13.88
C MET A 218 -12.12 1.05 -13.47
N PHE A 219 -13.23 0.40 -13.84
CA PHE A 219 -13.38 -1.01 -13.49
C PHE A 219 -12.37 -1.90 -14.24
N MET A 220 -11.90 -1.50 -15.43
CA MET A 220 -10.82 -2.22 -16.11
C MET A 220 -9.52 -2.20 -15.27
N TRP A 221 -9.19 -1.06 -14.65
CA TRP A 221 -8.08 -0.99 -13.71
C TRP A 221 -8.33 -1.84 -12.45
N ALA A 222 -9.54 -1.80 -11.89
CA ALA A 222 -9.90 -2.57 -10.69
C ALA A 222 -9.82 -4.10 -10.91
N MET A 223 -10.12 -4.57 -12.12
CA MET A 223 -10.01 -5.98 -12.49
C MET A 223 -8.59 -6.39 -12.88
N SER A 224 -7.67 -5.44 -13.08
CA SER A 224 -6.25 -5.75 -13.25
C SER A 224 -5.56 -6.06 -11.91
N ASP A 225 -4.32 -6.52 -12.01
CA ASP A 225 -3.47 -6.78 -10.85
C ASP A 225 -3.11 -5.53 -10.04
N ARG A 226 -3.34 -4.33 -10.59
CA ARG A 226 -3.15 -3.05 -9.89
C ARG A 226 -3.97 -2.96 -8.60
N ALA A 227 -5.10 -3.68 -8.53
CA ALA A 227 -6.00 -3.69 -7.38
C ALA A 227 -5.63 -4.72 -6.29
N ILE A 228 -4.59 -5.52 -6.50
CA ILE A 228 -4.05 -6.49 -5.54
C ILE A 228 -2.53 -6.34 -5.42
N PRO A 229 -2.02 -5.13 -5.07
CA PRO A 229 -0.58 -4.88 -4.99
C PRO A 229 0.08 -5.84 -3.99
N ARG A 230 1.33 -6.21 -4.23
CA ARG A 230 2.13 -7.05 -3.32
C ARG A 230 2.48 -6.30 -2.04
N SER A 231 2.68 -4.99 -2.15
CA SER A 231 3.04 -4.10 -1.06
C SER A 231 2.66 -2.69 -1.43
N TYR A 232 2.32 -1.86 -0.45
CA TYR A 232 2.21 -0.42 -0.67
C TYR A 232 3.49 0.18 -1.26
N ARG A 233 4.65 -0.41 -0.98
CA ARG A 233 5.98 0.01 -1.45
C ARG A 233 6.23 -0.29 -2.94
N MET A 234 5.35 -1.07 -3.56
CA MET A 234 5.47 -1.58 -4.93
C MET A 234 4.24 -1.22 -5.78
N MET A 235 3.63 -0.07 -5.51
CA MET A 235 2.56 0.50 -6.32
C MET A 235 2.85 1.97 -6.64
N GLN A 236 2.33 2.43 -7.77
CA GLN A 236 2.31 3.86 -8.10
C GLN A 236 1.32 4.61 -7.21
N GLY A 237 1.42 5.93 -7.24
CA GLY A 237 0.43 6.86 -6.68
C GLY A 237 0.12 7.97 -7.66
N PHE A 238 -1.11 8.45 -7.66
CA PHE A 238 -1.59 9.44 -8.60
C PHE A 238 -2.48 10.44 -7.88
N GLY A 239 -2.32 11.74 -8.18
CA GLY A 239 -3.25 12.77 -7.71
C GLY A 239 -4.67 12.60 -8.26
N VAL A 240 -4.82 11.83 -9.35
CA VAL A 240 -6.03 11.59 -10.13
C VAL A 240 -6.55 12.86 -10.78
N ASN A 241 -6.95 13.87 -10.02
CA ASN A 241 -7.51 15.10 -10.58
C ASN A 241 -6.43 15.98 -11.23
N THR A 242 -6.87 16.83 -12.15
CA THR A 242 -6.02 17.88 -12.72
C THR A 242 -5.97 19.06 -11.75
N PHE A 243 -4.77 19.48 -11.36
CA PHE A 243 -4.53 20.70 -10.60
C PHE A 243 -3.94 21.79 -11.49
N SER A 244 -3.66 22.96 -10.91
CA SER A 244 -2.97 24.06 -11.56
C SER A 244 -1.66 24.37 -10.83
N LEU A 245 -0.61 24.70 -11.57
CA LEU A 245 0.63 25.30 -11.06
C LEU A 245 0.77 26.71 -11.63
N ILE A 246 1.10 27.68 -10.77
CA ILE A 246 1.23 29.09 -11.14
C ILE A 246 2.67 29.53 -10.94
N ASN A 247 3.34 29.95 -12.01
CA ASN A 247 4.74 30.38 -11.96
C ASN A 247 4.88 31.86 -11.57
N LYS A 248 6.12 32.33 -11.44
CA LYS A 248 6.44 33.71 -11.04
C LYS A 248 5.94 34.78 -12.00
N ALA A 249 5.71 34.44 -13.27
CA ALA A 249 5.13 35.32 -14.27
C ALA A 249 3.59 35.36 -14.21
N GLY A 250 2.97 34.64 -13.26
CA GLY A 250 1.52 34.50 -13.15
C GLY A 250 0.91 33.58 -14.20
N GLN A 251 1.71 32.76 -14.90
CA GLN A 251 1.22 31.85 -15.93
C GLN A 251 0.74 30.55 -15.29
N ARG A 252 -0.44 30.08 -15.71
CA ARG A 252 -1.01 28.81 -15.28
C ARG A 252 -0.56 27.65 -16.17
N HIS A 253 -0.30 26.53 -15.53
CA HIS A 253 -0.12 25.24 -16.17
C HIS A 253 -1.00 24.19 -15.50
N PHE A 254 -1.65 23.33 -16.28
CA PHE A 254 -2.38 22.18 -15.73
C PHE A 254 -1.40 21.07 -15.37
N VAL A 255 -1.63 20.40 -14.23
CA VAL A 255 -0.73 19.37 -13.71
C VAL A 255 -1.47 18.11 -13.25
N LYS A 256 -0.86 16.95 -13.48
CA LYS A 256 -1.14 15.68 -12.77
C LYS A 256 0.08 15.27 -11.98
N PHE A 257 -0.13 14.83 -10.73
CA PHE A 257 0.93 14.37 -9.82
C PHE A 257 1.08 12.85 -9.84
N HIS A 258 2.32 12.37 -9.84
CA HIS A 258 2.66 10.94 -9.94
C HIS A 258 3.73 10.55 -8.92
N TRP A 259 3.57 9.38 -8.30
CA TRP A 259 4.53 8.69 -7.47
C TRP A 259 4.95 7.39 -8.14
N ILE A 260 6.24 7.23 -8.41
CA ILE A 260 6.79 6.07 -9.14
C ILE A 260 7.69 5.27 -8.19
N PRO A 261 7.33 4.03 -7.82
CA PRO A 261 8.06 3.26 -6.82
C PRO A 261 9.44 2.84 -7.34
N HIS A 262 10.48 3.01 -6.52
CA HIS A 262 11.84 2.55 -6.86
C HIS A 262 11.93 1.02 -6.94
N LEU A 263 11.10 0.33 -6.17
CA LEU A 263 11.01 -1.14 -6.14
C LEU A 263 10.14 -1.70 -7.27
N GLY A 264 9.71 -0.87 -8.24
CA GLY A 264 8.84 -1.28 -9.33
C GLY A 264 7.38 -1.52 -8.91
N VAL A 265 6.54 -1.85 -9.89
CA VAL A 265 5.13 -2.17 -9.69
C VAL A 265 4.94 -3.69 -9.67
N HIS A 266 4.46 -4.21 -8.54
CA HIS A 266 4.30 -5.65 -8.33
C HIS A 266 3.00 -5.98 -7.59
N SER A 267 2.40 -7.10 -7.96
CA SER A 267 1.08 -7.52 -7.47
C SER A 267 1.06 -8.97 -7.03
N LEU A 268 0.12 -9.30 -6.15
CA LEU A 268 -0.22 -10.68 -5.81
C LEU A 268 -0.96 -11.34 -6.98
N VAL A 269 -1.19 -12.65 -6.87
CA VAL A 269 -2.21 -13.35 -7.67
C VAL A 269 -3.48 -13.54 -6.82
N TRP A 270 -4.64 -13.75 -7.46
CA TRP A 270 -5.93 -13.63 -6.74
C TRP A 270 -6.11 -14.62 -5.58
N ASP A 271 -5.83 -15.91 -5.79
CA ASP A 271 -5.93 -16.93 -4.73
C ASP A 271 -5.01 -16.62 -3.54
N GLU A 272 -3.78 -16.16 -3.82
CA GLU A 272 -2.84 -15.73 -2.78
C GLU A 272 -3.40 -14.53 -1.99
N ALA A 273 -3.94 -13.54 -2.68
CA ALA A 273 -4.50 -12.33 -2.09
C ALA A 273 -5.69 -12.65 -1.16
N LEU A 274 -6.58 -13.55 -1.58
CA LEU A 274 -7.70 -14.05 -0.78
C LEU A 274 -7.23 -14.88 0.43
N LYS A 275 -6.29 -15.82 0.24
CA LYS A 275 -5.72 -16.61 1.34
C LYS A 275 -5.03 -15.71 2.37
N LEU A 276 -4.24 -14.72 1.92
CA LEU A 276 -3.61 -13.72 2.80
C LEU A 276 -4.63 -12.93 3.60
N ALA A 277 -5.78 -12.58 3.00
CA ALA A 277 -6.81 -11.82 3.69
C ALA A 277 -7.35 -12.54 4.95
N GLY A 278 -7.33 -13.88 4.97
CA GLY A 278 -7.66 -14.69 6.15
C GLY A 278 -6.45 -15.02 7.03
N GLN A 279 -5.30 -15.34 6.41
CA GLN A 279 -4.11 -15.82 7.13
C GLN A 279 -3.32 -14.69 7.83
N ASP A 280 -3.29 -13.50 7.23
CA ASP A 280 -2.66 -12.29 7.78
C ASP A 280 -3.38 -11.04 7.26
N PRO A 281 -4.55 -10.66 7.82
CA PRO A 281 -5.30 -9.48 7.37
C PRO A 281 -4.53 -8.16 7.53
N ASP A 282 -3.42 -8.16 8.27
CA ASP A 282 -2.51 -7.03 8.47
C ASP A 282 -1.25 -7.08 7.58
N PHE A 283 -1.23 -7.90 6.52
CA PHE A 283 -0.05 -8.15 5.70
C PHE A 283 0.64 -6.87 5.17
N HIS A 284 -0.11 -5.93 4.57
CA HIS A 284 0.49 -4.71 4.04
C HIS A 284 0.90 -3.73 5.14
N ARG A 285 0.15 -3.68 6.26
CA ARG A 285 0.53 -2.91 7.45
C ARG A 285 1.86 -3.39 8.01
N LYS A 286 2.01 -4.70 8.21
CA LYS A 286 3.24 -5.32 8.71
C LYS A 286 4.39 -5.21 7.71
N ASP A 287 4.13 -5.37 6.42
CA ASP A 287 5.13 -5.16 5.36
C ASP A 287 5.74 -3.75 5.38
N LEU A 288 4.93 -2.70 5.52
CA LEU A 288 5.45 -1.34 5.62
C LEU A 288 6.27 -1.14 6.90
N MET A 289 5.72 -1.55 8.05
CA MET A 289 6.36 -1.36 9.36
C MET A 289 7.71 -2.09 9.42
N GLU A 290 7.73 -3.37 9.02
CA GLU A 290 8.92 -4.21 9.04
C GLU A 290 9.99 -3.71 8.06
N ALA A 291 9.60 -3.23 6.87
CA ALA A 291 10.56 -2.66 5.93
C ALA A 291 11.29 -1.44 6.53
N ILE A 292 10.55 -0.56 7.22
CA ILE A 292 11.11 0.62 7.87
C ILE A 292 11.99 0.22 9.06
N ASP A 293 11.53 -0.69 9.93
CA ASP A 293 12.31 -1.16 11.09
C ASP A 293 13.63 -1.84 10.66
N ASN A 294 13.62 -2.52 9.51
CA ASN A 294 14.80 -3.14 8.91
C ASN A 294 15.61 -2.21 7.99
N LYS A 295 15.27 -0.91 7.93
CA LYS A 295 15.95 0.12 7.13
C LYS A 295 15.90 -0.12 5.61
N ALA A 296 14.99 -0.97 5.14
CA ALA A 296 14.63 -1.10 3.73
C ALA A 296 13.57 -0.02 3.38
N PHE A 297 13.98 1.24 3.53
CA PHE A 297 13.09 2.40 3.43
C PHE A 297 12.45 2.49 2.05
N PRO A 298 11.12 2.48 1.93
CA PRO A 298 10.48 2.59 0.63
C PRO A 298 10.61 4.01 0.06
N LYS A 299 10.80 4.06 -1.26
CA LYS A 299 11.07 5.28 -2.01
C LYS A 299 10.24 5.38 -3.27
N TRP A 300 9.85 6.61 -3.57
CA TRP A 300 9.15 6.95 -4.81
C TRP A 300 9.77 8.19 -5.42
N ASP A 301 9.96 8.17 -6.74
CA ASP A 301 10.18 9.39 -7.49
C ASP A 301 8.86 10.17 -7.58
N PHE A 302 8.93 11.48 -7.39
CA PHE A 302 7.83 12.40 -7.64
C PHE A 302 7.95 12.96 -9.04
N ALA A 303 6.90 12.79 -9.84
CA ALA A 303 6.85 13.27 -11.20
C ALA A 303 5.59 14.11 -11.46
N ILE A 304 5.69 15.03 -12.41
CA ILE A 304 4.60 15.85 -12.90
C ILE A 304 4.40 15.65 -14.39
N GLN A 305 3.14 15.59 -14.83
CA GLN A 305 2.77 15.87 -16.22
C GLN A 305 2.27 17.30 -16.29
N VAL A 306 2.69 18.06 -17.29
CA VAL A 306 2.37 19.49 -17.41
C VAL A 306 1.78 19.79 -18.78
N ILE A 307 0.65 20.48 -18.80
CA ILE A 307 0.00 20.99 -20.01
C ILE A 307 -0.09 22.52 -19.89
N PRO A 308 0.49 23.29 -20.83
CA PRO A 308 0.29 24.74 -20.89
C PRO A 308 -1.21 25.10 -21.02
N GLU A 309 -1.63 26.19 -20.40
CA GLU A 309 -3.05 26.59 -20.38
C GLU A 309 -3.66 26.70 -21.78
N GLU A 310 -2.92 27.22 -22.75
CA GLU A 310 -3.38 27.37 -24.14
C GLU A 310 -3.67 26.04 -24.85
N LYS A 311 -3.19 24.91 -24.32
CA LYS A 311 -3.37 23.57 -24.89
C LYS A 311 -4.45 22.75 -24.19
N GLN A 312 -5.25 23.35 -23.30
CA GLN A 312 -6.30 22.66 -22.55
C GLN A 312 -7.23 21.81 -23.43
N HIS A 313 -7.50 22.26 -24.66
CA HIS A 313 -8.48 21.65 -25.55
C HIS A 313 -7.89 20.83 -26.71
N ASP A 314 -6.57 20.65 -26.76
CA ASP A 314 -5.85 19.99 -27.86
C ASP A 314 -6.00 18.45 -27.89
N PHE A 315 -6.64 17.87 -26.87
CA PHE A 315 -6.77 16.43 -26.68
C PHE A 315 -8.19 15.94 -27.02
N ASP A 316 -8.31 14.67 -27.44
CA ASP A 316 -9.62 14.06 -27.72
C ASP A 316 -10.48 13.86 -26.47
N PHE A 317 -9.86 13.87 -25.29
CA PHE A 317 -10.51 13.86 -23.98
C PHE A 317 -10.45 15.24 -23.33
N ASP A 318 -11.34 15.49 -22.36
CA ASP A 318 -11.22 16.68 -21.51
C ASP A 318 -10.14 16.43 -20.46
N ILE A 319 -9.16 17.32 -20.35
CA ILE A 319 -8.09 17.15 -19.36
C ILE A 319 -8.60 17.29 -17.93
N LEU A 320 -9.82 17.81 -17.72
CA LEU A 320 -10.48 17.95 -16.42
C LEU A 320 -11.36 16.75 -16.05
N ASP A 321 -11.45 15.74 -16.93
CA ASP A 321 -12.19 14.51 -16.67
C ASP A 321 -11.36 13.53 -15.85
N ALA A 322 -11.77 13.28 -14.60
CA ALA A 322 -11.11 12.36 -13.68
C ALA A 322 -11.20 10.87 -14.11
N THR A 323 -12.02 10.53 -15.11
CA THR A 323 -12.06 9.19 -15.71
C THR A 323 -11.01 9.00 -16.82
N LYS A 324 -10.18 10.01 -17.08
CA LYS A 324 -9.20 10.01 -18.18
C LYS A 324 -7.77 10.14 -17.66
N VAL A 325 -6.89 9.28 -18.16
CA VAL A 325 -5.43 9.46 -18.08
C VAL A 325 -4.97 10.47 -19.12
N TRP A 326 -3.82 11.09 -18.88
CA TRP A 326 -3.03 11.75 -19.92
C TRP A 326 -1.97 10.74 -20.38
N PRO A 327 -2.11 10.13 -21.57
CA PRO A 327 -1.14 9.14 -22.04
C PRO A 327 0.29 9.69 -22.02
N GLU A 328 1.25 8.93 -21.49
CA GLU A 328 2.61 9.43 -21.27
C GLU A 328 3.37 9.75 -22.57
N ASN A 329 2.95 9.16 -23.69
CA ASN A 329 3.45 9.49 -25.03
C ASN A 329 2.92 10.83 -25.57
N LEU A 330 1.82 11.35 -25.02
CA LEU A 330 1.28 12.67 -25.37
C LEU A 330 1.76 13.75 -24.39
N VAL A 331 1.81 13.41 -23.10
CA VAL A 331 2.28 14.32 -22.04
C VAL A 331 3.29 13.56 -21.18
N PRO A 332 4.61 13.72 -21.41
CA PRO A 332 5.62 12.93 -20.72
C PRO A 332 5.71 13.28 -19.24
N LEU A 333 6.17 12.32 -18.44
CA LEU A 333 6.51 12.51 -17.04
C LEU A 333 7.81 13.31 -16.89
N ARG A 334 7.79 14.36 -16.07
CA ARG A 334 8.98 15.07 -15.59
C ARG A 334 9.23 14.69 -14.13
N VAL A 335 10.25 13.87 -13.87
CA VAL A 335 10.66 13.48 -12.51
C VAL A 335 11.41 14.65 -11.85
N ILE A 336 10.85 15.21 -10.78
CA ILE A 336 11.39 16.41 -10.13
C ILE A 336 11.83 16.18 -8.68
N GLY A 337 11.42 15.09 -8.02
CA GLY A 337 11.73 14.88 -6.60
C GLY A 337 11.70 13.42 -6.17
N GLU A 338 11.85 13.19 -4.87
CA GLU A 338 11.80 11.87 -4.25
C GLU A 338 11.22 11.95 -2.84
N MET A 339 10.43 10.95 -2.49
CA MET A 339 9.97 10.69 -1.13
C MET A 339 10.65 9.43 -0.60
N THR A 340 11.10 9.48 0.66
CA THR A 340 11.56 8.31 1.43
C THR A 340 10.76 8.20 2.72
N LEU A 341 10.18 7.04 3.04
CA LEU A 341 9.56 6.78 4.35
C LEU A 341 10.55 6.05 5.25
N ASP A 342 10.93 6.67 6.36
CA ASP A 342 12.08 6.24 7.17
C ASP A 342 11.79 6.14 8.67
N LYS A 343 10.56 6.45 9.10
CA LYS A 343 10.17 6.35 10.51
C LYS A 343 8.74 5.85 10.67
N ASN A 344 8.58 4.82 11.50
CA ASN A 344 7.28 4.30 11.92
C ASN A 344 6.57 5.24 12.90
N ILE A 345 5.27 5.03 13.07
CA ILE A 345 4.49 5.73 14.10
C ILE A 345 4.89 5.27 15.51
N ASP A 346 4.75 6.15 16.48
CA ASP A 346 4.93 5.84 17.90
C ASP A 346 3.64 5.22 18.46
N GLU A 347 2.47 5.74 18.08
CA GLU A 347 1.17 5.20 18.45
C GLU A 347 0.15 5.35 17.31
N PHE A 348 -0.50 4.24 16.93
CA PHE A 348 -1.35 4.17 15.74
C PHE A 348 -2.55 5.13 15.81
N PHE A 349 -3.25 5.20 16.95
CA PHE A 349 -4.47 5.99 17.07
C PHE A 349 -4.22 7.50 16.93
N PRO A 350 -3.37 8.14 17.77
CA PRO A 350 -3.19 9.59 17.71
C PRO A 350 -2.50 10.08 16.44
N GLN A 351 -1.73 9.23 15.76
CA GLN A 351 -1.02 9.59 14.54
C GLN A 351 -1.75 9.09 13.27
N THR A 352 -1.96 7.79 13.10
CA THR A 352 -2.55 7.23 11.86
C THR A 352 -4.08 7.29 11.82
N GLU A 353 -4.78 7.04 12.93
CA GLU A 353 -6.24 7.11 12.94
C GLU A 353 -6.70 8.58 12.84
N GLN A 354 -6.09 9.48 13.61
CA GLN A 354 -6.52 10.88 13.70
C GLN A 354 -5.93 11.83 12.64
N VAL A 355 -5.00 11.39 11.78
CA VAL A 355 -4.57 12.24 10.65
C VAL A 355 -5.74 12.60 9.74
N ALA A 356 -5.79 13.84 9.29
CA ALA A 356 -6.76 14.35 8.34
C ALA A 356 -6.01 14.87 7.10
N PHE A 357 -6.39 14.36 5.94
CA PHE A 357 -5.93 14.85 4.64
C PHE A 357 -7.08 15.55 3.95
N CYS A 358 -6.79 16.60 3.18
CA CYS A 358 -7.81 17.39 2.52
C CYS A 358 -7.31 17.92 1.18
N THR A 359 -8.04 17.70 0.08
CA THR A 359 -7.64 18.27 -1.23
C THR A 359 -7.62 19.79 -1.22
N SER A 360 -8.37 20.43 -0.31
CA SER A 360 -8.35 21.89 -0.12
C SER A 360 -7.05 22.41 0.51
N HIS A 361 -6.17 21.54 1.01
CA HIS A 361 -4.86 21.92 1.53
C HIS A 361 -3.86 22.07 0.40
N ILE A 362 -3.82 23.27 -0.19
CA ILE A 362 -2.82 23.70 -1.16
C ILE A 362 -2.00 24.86 -0.57
N VAL A 363 -0.84 25.12 -1.17
CA VAL A 363 0.08 26.20 -0.79
C VAL A 363 0.25 27.17 -1.98
N PRO A 364 0.67 28.43 -1.76
CA PRO A 364 0.90 29.38 -2.85
C PRO A 364 1.75 28.79 -3.99
N GLY A 365 1.32 29.01 -5.24
CA GLY A 365 1.93 28.43 -6.43
C GLY A 365 1.26 27.13 -6.93
N ILE A 366 0.34 26.56 -6.14
CA ILE A 366 -0.55 25.46 -6.54
C ILE A 366 -1.99 25.98 -6.43
N ASP A 367 -2.85 25.68 -7.42
CA ASP A 367 -4.26 26.04 -7.41
C ASP A 367 -5.11 24.87 -7.97
N PHE A 368 -6.43 25.02 -7.95
CA PHE A 368 -7.36 24.03 -8.47
C PHE A 368 -7.61 24.19 -9.98
N SER A 369 -8.20 23.17 -10.57
CA SER A 369 -8.85 23.27 -11.89
C SER A 369 -10.38 23.12 -11.72
N ASP A 370 -11.13 23.23 -12.82
CA ASP A 370 -12.58 23.00 -12.82
C ASP A 370 -12.97 21.51 -12.95
N ASP A 371 -12.04 20.58 -12.66
CA ASP A 371 -12.36 19.16 -12.54
C ASP A 371 -13.55 18.96 -11.58
N PRO A 372 -14.71 18.48 -12.08
CA PRO A 372 -15.95 18.49 -11.30
C PRO A 372 -15.97 17.45 -10.17
N LEU A 373 -15.06 16.48 -10.17
CA LEU A 373 -14.84 15.61 -9.03
C LEU A 373 -14.02 16.33 -7.96
N LEU A 374 -12.93 17.00 -8.34
CA LEU A 374 -12.08 17.76 -7.41
C LEU A 374 -12.85 18.86 -6.67
N GLN A 375 -13.72 19.57 -7.37
CA GLN A 375 -14.52 20.66 -6.79
C GLN A 375 -15.37 20.19 -5.60
N GLY A 376 -16.06 19.06 -5.72
CA GLY A 376 -16.85 18.53 -4.59
C GLY A 376 -16.00 17.87 -3.50
N ARG A 377 -14.82 17.34 -3.85
CA ARG A 377 -13.85 16.82 -2.86
C ARG A 377 -13.38 17.92 -1.91
N ASN A 378 -13.10 19.11 -2.43
CA ASN A 378 -12.67 20.27 -1.63
C ASN A 378 -13.66 20.62 -0.49
N PHE A 379 -14.96 20.40 -0.71
CA PHE A 379 -15.97 20.53 0.33
C PHE A 379 -15.89 19.38 1.36
N SER A 380 -15.92 18.13 0.88
CA SER A 380 -16.15 16.95 1.71
C SER A 380 -15.08 16.70 2.77
N TYR A 381 -13.81 16.92 2.43
CA TYR A 381 -12.71 16.62 3.36
C TYR A 381 -12.67 17.55 4.58
N PHE A 382 -13.21 18.77 4.51
CA PHE A 382 -13.41 19.61 5.69
C PHE A 382 -14.61 19.13 6.51
N ASP A 383 -15.74 18.91 5.85
CA ASP A 383 -17.02 18.57 6.46
C ASP A 383 -16.94 17.28 7.30
N THR A 384 -16.39 16.21 6.72
CA THR A 384 -16.36 14.89 7.40
C THR A 384 -15.53 14.89 8.69
N GLN A 385 -14.57 15.83 8.86
CA GLN A 385 -13.78 15.89 10.10
C GLN A 385 -14.57 16.41 11.29
N ILE A 386 -15.67 17.15 11.05
CA ILE A 386 -16.49 17.71 12.12
C ILE A 386 -17.04 16.60 13.01
N SER A 387 -17.58 15.54 12.41
CA SER A 387 -18.11 14.38 13.15
C SER A 387 -17.02 13.36 13.50
N ARG A 388 -16.02 13.17 12.64
CA ARG A 388 -14.95 12.19 12.87
C ARG A 388 -13.99 12.58 13.99
N LEU A 389 -13.59 13.86 14.05
CA LEU A 389 -12.53 14.37 14.92
C LEU A 389 -12.98 15.55 15.81
N GLY A 390 -13.93 16.35 15.32
CA GLY A 390 -14.34 17.62 15.94
C GLY A 390 -13.79 18.84 15.20
N ILE A 391 -14.37 20.02 15.45
CA ILE A 391 -14.08 21.25 14.69
C ILE A 391 -12.63 21.74 14.77
N ASN A 392 -11.92 21.47 15.88
CA ASN A 392 -10.52 21.85 16.09
C ASN A 392 -9.53 20.74 15.66
N TRP A 393 -9.89 19.90 14.68
CA TRP A 393 -9.06 18.76 14.25
C TRP A 393 -7.65 19.14 13.77
N GLU A 394 -7.44 20.38 13.33
CA GLU A 394 -6.13 20.95 12.98
C GLU A 394 -5.20 21.14 14.19
N GLU A 395 -5.73 21.15 15.43
CA GLU A 395 -4.90 21.23 16.64
C GLU A 395 -4.39 19.85 17.11
N ILE A 396 -4.94 18.76 16.56
CA ILE A 396 -4.46 17.40 16.84
C ILE A 396 -3.01 17.30 16.36
N PRO A 397 -2.06 16.79 17.17
CA PRO A 397 -0.64 16.91 16.91
C PRO A 397 -0.21 16.50 15.50
N ILE A 398 -0.69 15.38 14.97
CA ILE A 398 -0.30 14.93 13.62
C ILE A 398 -0.76 15.88 12.50
N ASN A 399 -1.83 16.65 12.68
CA ASN A 399 -2.38 17.57 11.68
C ASN A 399 -1.73 18.95 11.72
N ARG A 400 -1.19 19.37 12.87
CA ARG A 400 -0.62 20.71 13.04
C ARG A 400 0.44 21.02 11.97
N PRO A 401 0.40 22.22 11.35
CA PRO A 401 1.46 22.68 10.49
C PRO A 401 2.73 22.99 11.29
N VAL A 402 3.88 22.94 10.63
CA VAL A 402 5.19 23.26 11.24
C VAL A 402 5.62 24.71 11.03
N CYS A 403 4.85 25.48 10.26
CA CYS A 403 5.02 26.91 10.05
C CYS A 403 4.22 27.72 11.10
N PRO A 404 4.52 29.02 11.30
CA PRO A 404 3.64 29.89 12.08
C PRO A 404 2.23 29.94 11.50
N PHE A 405 1.21 29.83 12.35
CA PHE A 405 -0.19 29.99 11.96
C PHE A 405 -0.92 30.89 12.95
N ILE A 406 -1.63 31.90 12.45
CA ILE A 406 -2.40 32.87 13.26
C ILE A 406 -3.58 33.39 12.43
N ASN A 407 -4.75 33.48 13.05
CA ASN A 407 -5.99 33.94 12.41
C ASN A 407 -7.01 34.39 13.48
N HIS A 408 -8.24 34.64 13.05
CA HIS A 408 -9.36 35.03 13.91
C HIS A 408 -10.37 33.91 14.23
N ASN A 409 -10.09 32.65 13.86
CA ASN A 409 -10.94 31.50 14.22
C ASN A 409 -10.81 31.22 15.73
N ARG A 410 -11.92 31.00 16.43
CA ARG A 410 -11.96 30.85 17.90
C ARG A 410 -12.91 29.72 18.33
N ASP A 411 -12.82 29.38 19.61
CA ASP A 411 -13.72 28.49 20.32
C ASP A 411 -13.79 27.08 19.72
N GLY A 412 -14.98 26.48 19.67
CA GLY A 412 -15.19 25.10 19.22
C GLY A 412 -14.79 24.05 20.26
N ALA A 413 -15.30 22.83 20.08
CA ALA A 413 -15.03 21.71 20.98
C ALA A 413 -13.52 21.37 21.02
N LYS A 414 -13.02 20.97 22.20
CA LYS A 414 -11.62 20.59 22.44
C LYS A 414 -10.60 21.65 21.96
N ARG A 415 -10.85 22.92 22.27
CA ARG A 415 -9.91 24.01 21.99
C ARG A 415 -8.69 23.93 22.92
N HIS A 416 -7.49 23.67 22.39
CA HIS A 416 -6.25 23.60 23.17
C HIS A 416 -5.50 24.94 23.16
N ARG A 417 -5.44 25.63 22.01
CA ARG A 417 -4.65 26.86 21.89
C ARG A 417 -5.35 28.06 22.55
N ILE A 418 -4.70 28.66 23.55
CA ILE A 418 -5.11 29.92 24.18
C ILE A 418 -4.53 31.10 23.40
N THR A 419 -5.38 32.02 22.91
CA THR A 419 -4.94 33.23 22.18
C THR A 419 -5.11 34.46 23.06
N LYS A 420 -4.00 35.07 23.49
CA LYS A 420 -4.02 36.29 24.30
C LYS A 420 -4.42 37.50 23.45
N GLY A 421 -5.28 38.36 23.97
CA GLY A 421 -5.69 39.61 23.32
C GLY A 421 -7.15 39.98 23.58
N THR A 422 -7.58 41.14 23.10
CA THR A 422 -8.97 41.65 23.24
C THR A 422 -9.70 41.77 21.90
N VAL A 423 -9.10 41.29 20.80
CA VAL A 423 -9.67 41.33 19.45
C VAL A 423 -9.62 39.96 18.78
N ASN A 424 -10.64 39.66 17.98
CA ASN A 424 -10.82 38.40 17.27
C ASN A 424 -11.53 38.61 15.91
N TYR A 425 -11.31 39.76 15.28
CA TYR A 425 -11.91 40.13 13.98
C TYR A 425 -10.95 41.00 13.15
N TRP A 426 -11.20 41.08 11.85
CA TRP A 426 -10.49 41.95 10.90
C TRP A 426 -11.49 42.79 10.06
N PRO A 427 -11.18 44.06 9.73
CA PRO A 427 -10.10 44.87 10.27
C PRO A 427 -10.36 45.27 11.73
N ASN A 428 -9.31 45.56 12.50
CA ASN A 428 -9.42 46.00 13.89
C ASN A 428 -8.48 47.17 14.19
N ARG A 429 -8.77 47.92 15.26
CA ARG A 429 -8.06 49.16 15.65
C ARG A 429 -6.57 49.00 16.00
N TYR A 430 -6.09 47.77 16.17
CA TYR A 430 -4.68 47.48 16.46
C TYR A 430 -3.94 46.98 15.23
N GLU A 431 -4.63 46.82 14.09
CA GLU A 431 -4.10 46.15 12.90
C GLU A 431 -3.53 44.76 13.22
N ALA A 432 -4.07 44.10 14.26
CA ALA A 432 -3.58 42.82 14.73
C ALA A 432 -3.99 41.71 13.77
N VAL A 433 -3.03 40.83 13.42
CA VAL A 433 -3.20 39.74 12.45
C VAL A 433 -3.63 40.28 11.07
N PRO A 434 -2.83 41.17 10.45
CA PRO A 434 -3.14 41.70 9.14
C PRO A 434 -3.03 40.60 8.06
N PRO A 435 -3.73 40.75 6.92
CA PRO A 435 -3.56 39.87 5.78
C PRO A 435 -2.13 39.97 5.23
N ALA A 436 -1.64 38.88 4.64
CA ALA A 436 -0.39 38.89 3.89
C ALA A 436 -0.52 39.74 2.61
N SER A 437 0.60 40.26 2.10
CA SER A 437 0.65 40.85 0.75
C SER A 437 0.49 39.78 -0.33
N GLU A 438 0.01 40.17 -1.51
CA GLU A 438 -0.18 39.27 -2.66
C GLU A 438 1.10 38.51 -3.05
N ASP A 439 2.29 39.11 -2.87
CA ASP A 439 3.58 38.47 -3.18
C ASP A 439 3.93 37.25 -2.30
N THR A 440 3.30 37.14 -1.13
CA THR A 440 3.60 36.10 -0.13
C THR A 440 2.36 35.29 0.29
N GLY A 441 1.17 35.82 0.01
CA GLY A 441 -0.11 35.20 0.31
C GLY A 441 -0.57 34.26 -0.80
N PHE A 442 -1.58 33.45 -0.49
CA PHE A 442 -2.29 32.69 -1.51
C PHE A 442 -3.16 33.63 -2.37
N VAL A 443 -3.02 33.54 -3.68
CA VAL A 443 -3.85 34.26 -4.65
C VAL A 443 -4.40 33.25 -5.64
N SER A 444 -5.73 33.15 -5.74
CA SER A 444 -6.36 32.32 -6.76
C SER A 444 -6.06 32.85 -8.15
N TYR A 445 -5.75 31.97 -9.09
CA TYR A 445 -5.57 32.32 -10.48
C TYR A 445 -6.85 32.98 -11.03
N PRO A 446 -6.76 34.17 -11.69
CA PRO A 446 -7.93 34.90 -12.16
C PRO A 446 -8.50 34.29 -13.46
N GLN A 447 -8.91 33.03 -13.40
CA GLN A 447 -9.52 32.32 -14.52
C GLN A 447 -10.80 33.03 -14.99
N THR A 448 -10.92 33.24 -16.29
CA THR A 448 -12.18 33.71 -16.88
C THR A 448 -13.18 32.55 -16.93
N VAL A 449 -14.32 32.72 -16.25
CA VAL A 449 -15.41 31.73 -16.24
C VAL A 449 -16.56 32.26 -17.09
N GLY A 450 -16.83 31.59 -18.22
CA GLY A 450 -17.95 31.89 -19.12
C GLY A 450 -18.97 30.74 -19.15
N GLY A 451 -20.26 31.05 -19.21
CA GLY A 451 -21.31 30.04 -19.34
C GLY A 451 -22.64 30.41 -18.69
N SER A 452 -23.61 29.51 -18.77
CA SER A 452 -24.89 29.60 -18.04
C SER A 452 -24.92 28.58 -16.90
N LYS A 453 -25.49 28.95 -15.74
CA LYS A 453 -25.66 28.02 -14.61
C LYS A 453 -26.53 26.83 -15.03
N ARG A 454 -25.95 25.63 -15.06
CA ARG A 454 -26.60 24.36 -15.45
C ARG A 454 -26.02 23.19 -14.66
N ARG A 455 -26.78 22.10 -14.55
CA ARG A 455 -26.30 20.78 -14.09
C ARG A 455 -26.04 19.93 -15.33
N ALA A 456 -24.84 20.00 -15.88
CA ALA A 456 -24.47 19.32 -17.11
C ALA A 456 -22.94 19.23 -17.25
N LEU A 457 -22.47 18.21 -17.94
CA LEU A 457 -21.09 18.07 -18.41
C LEU A 457 -20.94 18.49 -19.88
N SER A 458 -19.71 18.83 -20.27
CA SER A 458 -19.36 19.15 -21.66
C SER A 458 -19.42 17.90 -22.54
N GLU A 459 -19.32 18.09 -23.87
CA GLU A 459 -19.39 16.97 -24.83
C GLU A 459 -18.23 15.97 -24.67
N LYS A 460 -17.01 16.45 -24.37
CA LYS A 460 -15.82 15.59 -24.23
C LYS A 460 -15.91 14.61 -23.06
N PHE A 461 -16.73 14.90 -22.04
CA PHE A 461 -17.00 13.97 -20.93
C PHE A 461 -17.90 12.80 -21.34
N ARG A 462 -18.54 12.81 -22.53
CA ARG A 462 -19.46 11.75 -22.96
C ARG A 462 -18.78 10.55 -23.62
N GLU A 463 -17.47 10.60 -23.80
CA GLU A 463 -16.66 9.47 -24.28
C GLU A 463 -16.26 8.60 -23.07
N HIS A 464 -16.60 7.31 -23.09
CA HIS A 464 -16.48 6.41 -21.94
C HIS A 464 -15.74 5.10 -22.24
N HIS A 465 -15.29 4.87 -23.47
CA HIS A 465 -14.85 3.57 -23.96
C HIS A 465 -13.41 3.57 -24.45
N HIS A 466 -12.96 4.62 -25.14
CA HIS A 466 -11.66 4.64 -25.83
C HIS A 466 -10.50 4.37 -24.87
N GLN A 467 -10.49 4.99 -23.68
CA GLN A 467 -9.41 4.76 -22.73
C GLN A 467 -9.52 3.42 -22.00
N ALA A 468 -10.73 2.87 -21.83
CA ALA A 468 -10.91 1.51 -21.32
C ALA A 468 -10.35 0.46 -22.30
N GLN A 469 -10.62 0.63 -23.60
CA GLN A 469 -10.03 -0.15 -24.68
C GLN A 469 -8.51 0.01 -24.72
N MET A 470 -8.00 1.25 -24.70
CA MET A 470 -6.57 1.54 -24.69
C MET A 470 -5.84 0.88 -23.52
N PHE A 471 -6.42 0.92 -22.31
CA PHE A 471 -5.87 0.24 -21.15
C PHE A 471 -5.80 -1.27 -21.39
N TYR A 472 -6.92 -1.92 -21.75
CA TYR A 472 -6.93 -3.36 -22.00
C TYR A 472 -5.96 -3.77 -23.11
N ASN A 473 -5.90 -3.02 -24.21
CA ASN A 473 -5.00 -3.28 -25.32
C ASN A 473 -3.53 -3.19 -24.91
N SER A 474 -3.19 -2.33 -23.94
CA SER A 474 -1.82 -2.12 -23.43
C SER A 474 -1.37 -3.20 -22.45
N MET A 475 -2.27 -4.08 -22.00
CA MET A 475 -1.94 -5.17 -21.09
C MET A 475 -1.20 -6.31 -21.82
N THR A 476 -0.22 -6.89 -21.14
CA THR A 476 0.44 -8.12 -21.60
C THR A 476 -0.54 -9.30 -21.64
N PRO A 477 -0.24 -10.40 -22.38
CA PRO A 477 -1.11 -11.57 -22.42
C PRO A 477 -1.47 -12.13 -21.03
N LEU A 478 -0.51 -12.11 -20.10
CA LEU A 478 -0.73 -12.51 -18.72
C LEU A 478 -1.69 -11.57 -17.99
N GLU A 479 -1.44 -10.26 -18.04
CA GLU A 479 -2.31 -9.27 -17.38
C GLU A 479 -3.74 -9.37 -17.92
N LYS A 480 -3.93 -9.61 -19.22
CA LYS A 480 -5.24 -9.89 -19.82
C LYS A 480 -5.89 -11.15 -19.26
N ALA A 481 -5.12 -12.23 -19.08
CA ALA A 481 -5.61 -13.47 -18.49
C ALA A 481 -6.04 -13.28 -17.03
N HIS A 482 -5.28 -12.50 -16.23
CA HIS A 482 -5.67 -12.17 -14.86
C HIS A 482 -6.92 -11.30 -14.80
N MET A 483 -7.05 -10.32 -15.70
CA MET A 483 -8.27 -9.51 -15.82
C MET A 483 -9.49 -10.35 -16.17
N GLN A 484 -9.37 -11.28 -17.12
CA GLN A 484 -10.43 -12.22 -17.45
C GLN A 484 -10.83 -13.04 -16.22
N LYS A 485 -9.86 -13.64 -15.51
CA LYS A 485 -10.12 -14.40 -14.27
C LYS A 485 -10.79 -13.54 -13.20
N ALA A 486 -10.41 -12.27 -13.07
CA ALA A 486 -11.02 -11.34 -12.13
C ALA A 486 -12.49 -11.07 -12.47
N PHE A 487 -12.81 -10.77 -13.74
CA PHE A 487 -14.20 -10.62 -14.18
C PHE A 487 -15.02 -11.89 -13.98
N CYS A 488 -14.48 -13.06 -14.34
CA CYS A 488 -15.14 -14.34 -14.09
C CYS A 488 -15.45 -14.52 -12.61
N PHE A 489 -14.47 -14.30 -11.73
CA PHE A 489 -14.64 -14.44 -10.28
C PHE A 489 -15.69 -13.46 -9.74
N GLU A 490 -15.58 -12.19 -10.08
CA GLU A 490 -16.45 -11.15 -9.52
C GLU A 490 -17.90 -11.27 -9.97
N LEU A 491 -18.13 -11.60 -11.24
CA LEU A 491 -19.47 -11.76 -11.79
C LEU A 491 -20.10 -13.11 -11.42
N ASP A 492 -19.32 -14.15 -11.13
CA ASP A 492 -19.81 -15.41 -10.54
C ASP A 492 -20.45 -15.19 -9.17
N HIS A 493 -20.03 -14.15 -8.43
CA HIS A 493 -20.61 -13.77 -7.15
C HIS A 493 -21.79 -12.77 -7.27
N CYS A 494 -22.29 -12.54 -8.49
CA CYS A 494 -23.52 -11.79 -8.70
C CYS A 494 -24.71 -12.75 -8.84
N ASP A 495 -25.57 -12.80 -7.81
CA ASP A 495 -26.73 -13.69 -7.81
C ASP A 495 -27.82 -13.30 -8.84
N ASP A 496 -27.89 -12.03 -9.26
CA ASP A 496 -28.89 -11.56 -10.23
C ASP A 496 -28.38 -11.74 -11.67
N PRO A 497 -29.01 -12.62 -12.49
CA PRO A 497 -28.64 -12.82 -13.87
C PRO A 497 -28.60 -11.55 -14.70
N LEU A 498 -29.51 -10.60 -14.43
CA LEU A 498 -29.55 -9.36 -15.18
C LEU A 498 -28.23 -8.59 -15.08
N VAL A 499 -27.54 -8.68 -13.94
CA VAL A 499 -26.26 -7.99 -13.70
C VAL A 499 -25.15 -8.58 -14.56
N TYR A 500 -24.89 -9.89 -14.44
CA TYR A 500 -23.80 -10.51 -15.19
C TYR A 500 -24.10 -10.67 -16.69
N GLU A 501 -25.37 -10.84 -17.09
CA GLU A 501 -25.78 -10.84 -18.49
C GLU A 501 -25.47 -9.50 -19.17
N ARG A 502 -25.74 -8.39 -18.48
CA ARG A 502 -25.45 -7.04 -18.97
C ARG A 502 -23.95 -6.74 -18.98
N MET A 503 -23.23 -7.14 -17.95
CA MET A 503 -21.79 -6.90 -17.89
C MET A 503 -21.03 -7.72 -18.91
N ALA A 504 -21.13 -9.06 -18.84
CA ALA A 504 -20.38 -9.97 -19.70
C ALA A 504 -20.93 -10.01 -21.13
N GLY A 505 -22.26 -10.06 -21.29
CA GLY A 505 -22.92 -10.16 -22.61
C GLY A 505 -23.01 -8.84 -23.38
N HIS A 506 -22.80 -7.68 -22.73
CA HIS A 506 -22.92 -6.39 -23.38
C HIS A 506 -21.76 -5.43 -23.09
N ARG A 507 -21.56 -4.96 -21.84
CA ARG A 507 -20.56 -3.91 -21.54
C ARG A 507 -19.15 -4.33 -21.95
N LEU A 508 -18.73 -5.56 -21.67
CA LEU A 508 -17.41 -6.05 -22.09
C LEU A 508 -17.27 -6.14 -23.62
N ALA A 509 -18.36 -6.41 -24.36
CA ALA A 509 -18.34 -6.45 -25.82
C ALA A 509 -18.23 -5.06 -26.47
N GLU A 510 -18.37 -3.97 -25.70
CA GLU A 510 -17.99 -2.63 -26.11
C GLU A 510 -16.48 -2.37 -25.96
N ILE A 511 -15.77 -3.20 -25.19
CA ILE A 511 -14.33 -3.08 -24.97
C ILE A 511 -13.56 -4.05 -25.85
N ASP A 512 -13.80 -5.34 -25.70
CA ASP A 512 -13.11 -6.39 -26.43
C ASP A 512 -13.99 -7.65 -26.52
N LEU A 513 -14.30 -8.08 -27.74
CA LEU A 513 -15.18 -9.23 -27.99
C LEU A 513 -14.58 -10.54 -27.46
N PRO A 514 -13.30 -10.90 -27.69
CA PRO A 514 -12.71 -12.10 -27.09
C PRO A 514 -12.81 -12.14 -25.56
N LEU A 515 -12.52 -11.03 -24.87
CA LEU A 515 -12.71 -10.93 -23.43
C LEU A 515 -14.16 -11.19 -23.03
N ALA A 516 -15.11 -10.52 -23.69
CA ALA A 516 -16.53 -10.65 -23.40
C ALA A 516 -17.03 -12.09 -23.58
N GLN A 517 -16.62 -12.75 -24.67
CA GLN A 517 -16.96 -14.14 -24.96
C GLN A 517 -16.44 -15.08 -23.88
N ALA A 518 -15.16 -14.94 -23.51
CA ALA A 518 -14.53 -15.80 -22.53
C ALA A 518 -15.12 -15.63 -21.12
N VAL A 519 -15.49 -14.40 -20.74
CA VAL A 519 -16.17 -14.15 -19.46
C VAL A 519 -17.60 -14.67 -19.49
N ALA A 520 -18.36 -14.39 -20.57
CA ALA A 520 -19.75 -14.81 -20.70
C ALA A 520 -19.93 -16.34 -20.63
N GLU A 521 -19.03 -17.09 -21.27
CA GLU A 521 -19.01 -18.55 -21.21
C GLU A 521 -18.86 -19.08 -19.78
N VAL A 522 -18.00 -18.46 -18.96
CA VAL A 522 -17.71 -18.91 -17.59
C VAL A 522 -18.85 -18.57 -16.63
N VAL A 523 -19.41 -17.37 -16.73
CA VAL A 523 -20.41 -16.86 -15.76
C VAL A 523 -21.85 -17.20 -16.16
N GLY A 524 -22.05 -17.83 -17.33
CA GLY A 524 -23.37 -18.26 -17.80
C GLY A 524 -24.20 -17.15 -18.48
N ALA A 525 -23.56 -16.08 -18.94
CA ALA A 525 -24.23 -15.02 -19.71
C ALA A 525 -24.40 -15.41 -21.20
N PRO A 526 -25.36 -14.81 -21.93
CA PRO A 526 -25.42 -14.90 -23.38
C PRO A 526 -24.09 -14.47 -24.03
N ILE A 527 -23.48 -15.37 -24.80
CA ILE A 527 -22.19 -15.12 -25.46
C ILE A 527 -22.40 -14.13 -26.62
N PRO A 528 -21.75 -12.95 -26.61
CA PRO A 528 -21.89 -11.98 -27.68
C PRO A 528 -21.23 -12.47 -28.98
N ASP A 529 -21.88 -12.20 -30.12
CA ASP A 529 -21.42 -12.62 -31.45
C ASP A 529 -20.70 -11.51 -32.23
N LYS A 530 -20.75 -10.28 -31.73
CA LYS A 530 -20.17 -9.10 -32.39
C LYS A 530 -19.63 -8.08 -31.39
N GLN A 531 -18.60 -7.36 -31.82
CA GLN A 531 -18.09 -6.17 -31.14
C GLN A 531 -19.15 -5.06 -31.20
N LEU A 532 -19.55 -4.51 -30.05
CA LEU A 532 -20.59 -3.48 -29.95
C LEU A 532 -20.06 -2.06 -30.16
N ARG A 533 -18.78 -1.83 -29.92
CA ARG A 533 -18.07 -0.57 -30.22
C ARG A 533 -16.71 -0.87 -30.87
N PRO A 534 -16.33 -0.21 -31.97
CA PRO A 534 -15.03 -0.43 -32.59
C PRO A 534 -13.89 -0.33 -31.56
N ASN A 535 -13.02 -1.35 -31.51
CA ASN A 535 -11.76 -1.30 -30.77
C ASN A 535 -10.62 -1.27 -31.80
N PRO A 536 -10.01 -0.11 -32.08
CA PRO A 536 -8.95 0.03 -33.08
C PRO A 536 -7.60 -0.55 -32.64
N GLY A 537 -7.48 -1.07 -31.42
CA GLY A 537 -6.24 -1.68 -30.92
C GLY A 537 -5.19 -0.67 -30.46
N HIS A 538 -5.56 0.59 -30.18
CA HIS A 538 -4.63 1.59 -29.67
C HIS A 538 -4.06 1.20 -28.31
N THR A 539 -2.77 1.49 -28.10
CA THR A 539 -2.04 1.27 -26.84
C THR A 539 -1.34 2.54 -26.38
N ALA A 540 -0.99 2.61 -25.10
CA ALA A 540 -0.18 3.69 -24.53
C ALA A 540 0.83 3.15 -23.52
N PRO A 541 2.04 3.75 -23.43
CA PRO A 541 3.02 3.38 -22.42
C PRO A 541 2.57 3.85 -21.03
N GLY A 542 3.14 3.22 -19.99
CA GLY A 542 2.90 3.60 -18.60
C GLY A 542 1.59 3.06 -18.04
N LEU A 543 0.99 2.07 -18.71
CA LEU A 543 -0.26 1.43 -18.27
C LEU A 543 0.01 0.04 -17.69
N SER A 544 0.71 -0.82 -18.44
CA SER A 544 1.11 -2.15 -17.97
C SER A 544 2.03 -2.05 -16.76
N GLN A 545 1.93 -2.99 -15.82
CA GLN A 545 2.87 -3.05 -14.69
C GLN A 545 4.29 -3.35 -15.18
N THR A 546 4.43 -3.98 -16.35
CA THR A 546 5.74 -4.31 -16.95
C THR A 546 6.51 -3.09 -17.45
N ASP A 547 5.83 -1.94 -17.63
CA ASP A 547 6.48 -0.66 -17.92
C ASP A 547 7.22 -0.09 -16.69
N PHE A 548 6.92 -0.60 -15.49
CA PHE A 548 7.46 -0.09 -14.22
C PHE A 548 8.25 -1.17 -13.47
N THR A 549 9.19 -1.80 -14.15
CA THR A 549 10.17 -2.68 -13.49
C THR A 549 11.19 -1.87 -12.68
N PRO A 550 11.78 -2.45 -11.62
CA PRO A 550 12.88 -1.79 -10.90
C PRO A 550 14.02 -1.40 -11.86
N ARG A 551 14.63 -0.23 -11.66
CA ARG A 551 15.73 0.28 -12.53
C ARG A 551 16.90 -0.70 -12.70
N LYS A 552 17.11 -1.57 -11.72
CA LYS A 552 18.06 -2.68 -11.73
C LYS A 552 17.39 -3.89 -11.07
N PRO A 553 17.70 -5.12 -11.50
CA PRO A 553 17.26 -6.32 -10.80
C PRO A 553 17.60 -6.22 -9.30
N THR A 554 16.58 -6.32 -8.45
CA THR A 554 16.71 -6.18 -7.00
C THR A 554 15.75 -7.11 -6.29
N ILE A 555 16.13 -7.52 -5.10
CA ILE A 555 15.26 -8.24 -4.15
C ILE A 555 15.17 -7.50 -2.82
N GLU A 556 15.63 -6.25 -2.76
CA GLU A 556 15.55 -5.42 -1.57
C GLU A 556 14.15 -5.53 -0.96
N SER A 557 14.09 -5.68 0.38
CA SER A 557 12.89 -5.88 1.21
C SER A 557 12.08 -7.16 1.00
N ARG A 558 12.39 -8.00 0.00
CA ARG A 558 11.66 -9.25 -0.25
C ARG A 558 11.83 -10.22 0.92
N ARG A 559 10.78 -10.96 1.25
CA ARG A 559 10.78 -11.97 2.33
C ARG A 559 11.08 -13.34 1.75
N ILE A 560 12.13 -13.99 2.25
CA ILE A 560 12.58 -15.29 1.75
C ILE A 560 12.46 -16.32 2.88
N ALA A 561 11.57 -17.29 2.73
CA ALA A 561 11.43 -18.38 3.68
C ALA A 561 12.56 -19.41 3.50
N ILE A 562 13.18 -19.85 4.59
CA ILE A 562 14.19 -20.91 4.60
C ILE A 562 13.68 -22.05 5.49
N LEU A 563 13.27 -23.17 4.88
CA LEU A 563 12.64 -24.28 5.60
C LEU A 563 13.69 -25.20 6.23
N ILE A 564 13.64 -25.42 7.55
CA ILE A 564 14.59 -26.30 8.25
C ILE A 564 13.92 -27.24 9.27
N GLY A 565 14.40 -28.47 9.36
CA GLY A 565 14.32 -29.36 10.53
C GLY A 565 15.70 -29.75 11.08
N ASP A 566 15.74 -30.60 12.10
CA ASP A 566 16.98 -31.11 12.69
C ASP A 566 17.79 -31.93 11.67
N GLY A 567 19.08 -31.61 11.52
CA GLY A 567 19.96 -32.22 10.52
C GLY A 567 20.00 -31.49 9.18
N TYR A 568 19.66 -30.20 9.14
CA TYR A 568 19.86 -29.35 7.95
C TYR A 568 21.35 -29.16 7.64
N ASP A 569 21.69 -28.94 6.36
CA ASP A 569 23.04 -28.60 5.93
C ASP A 569 23.43 -27.16 6.34
N PRO A 570 24.39 -26.97 7.27
CA PRO A 570 24.77 -25.64 7.73
C PRO A 570 25.47 -24.82 6.65
N VAL A 571 26.09 -25.45 5.64
CA VAL A 571 26.81 -24.73 4.59
C VAL A 571 25.81 -24.01 3.68
N SER A 572 24.85 -24.75 3.11
CA SER A 572 23.79 -24.17 2.27
C SER A 572 22.93 -23.16 3.03
N PHE A 573 22.55 -23.46 4.27
CA PHE A 573 21.74 -22.57 5.10
C PHE A 573 22.41 -21.22 5.35
N ASN A 574 23.68 -21.22 5.78
CA ASN A 574 24.39 -19.97 6.06
C ASN A 574 24.66 -19.17 4.80
N ALA A 575 24.94 -19.85 3.67
CA ALA A 575 25.19 -19.18 2.40
C ALA A 575 23.95 -18.43 1.90
N ILE A 576 22.79 -19.09 1.84
CA ILE A 576 21.56 -18.42 1.37
C ILE A 576 21.15 -17.30 2.33
N LYS A 577 21.23 -17.52 3.64
CA LYS A 577 20.89 -16.49 4.64
C LYS A 577 21.78 -15.26 4.49
N THR A 578 23.08 -15.46 4.27
CA THR A 578 24.05 -14.36 4.07
C THR A 578 23.79 -13.63 2.75
N ALA A 579 23.51 -14.36 1.67
CA ALA A 579 23.23 -13.76 0.36
C ALA A 579 21.95 -12.92 0.36
N VAL A 580 20.88 -13.40 1.00
CA VAL A 580 19.62 -12.67 1.17
C VAL A 580 19.85 -11.36 1.94
N LEU A 581 20.59 -11.41 3.07
CA LEU A 581 20.94 -10.19 3.83
C LEU A 581 21.82 -9.22 3.02
N ALA A 582 22.80 -9.73 2.28
CA ALA A 582 23.68 -8.92 1.46
C ALA A 582 22.95 -8.21 0.32
N ALA A 583 21.81 -8.75 -0.13
CA ALA A 583 20.92 -8.15 -1.11
C ALA A 583 19.82 -7.24 -0.49
N ASN A 584 19.93 -6.89 0.80
CA ASN A 584 18.94 -6.13 1.58
C ASN A 584 17.54 -6.77 1.59
N ALA A 585 17.45 -8.09 1.44
CA ALA A 585 16.23 -8.86 1.61
C ALA A 585 16.15 -9.45 3.03
N LEU A 586 14.98 -9.98 3.39
CA LEU A 586 14.67 -10.45 4.73
C LEU A 586 14.60 -11.98 4.77
N PRO A 587 15.60 -12.69 5.35
CA PRO A 587 15.52 -14.14 5.49
C PRO A 587 14.69 -14.51 6.73
N PHE A 588 13.67 -15.34 6.53
CA PHE A 588 12.85 -15.91 7.59
C PHE A 588 13.10 -17.40 7.70
N VAL A 589 13.62 -17.84 8.85
CA VAL A 589 13.84 -19.25 9.15
C VAL A 589 12.52 -19.86 9.62
N ILE A 590 12.02 -20.83 8.84
CA ILE A 590 10.78 -21.54 9.12
C ILE A 590 11.12 -22.96 9.56
N GLY A 591 10.86 -23.25 10.83
CA GLY A 591 11.23 -24.51 11.44
C GLY A 591 10.11 -25.54 11.53
N MET A 592 10.49 -26.79 11.77
CA MET A 592 9.56 -27.81 12.30
C MET A 592 9.04 -27.50 13.71
N LYS A 593 9.72 -26.60 14.43
CA LYS A 593 9.41 -26.15 15.80
C LYS A 593 9.99 -24.75 16.00
N ARG A 594 9.49 -24.00 17.00
CA ARG A 594 10.02 -22.67 17.37
C ARG A 594 11.03 -22.72 18.52
N SER A 595 11.57 -23.90 18.80
CA SER A 595 12.72 -24.12 19.67
C SER A 595 13.96 -24.41 18.83
N ALA A 596 15.14 -24.49 19.47
CA ALA A 596 16.41 -24.71 18.76
C ALA A 596 16.37 -25.94 17.83
N ILE A 597 16.76 -25.73 16.58
CA ILE A 597 16.98 -26.72 15.52
C ILE A 597 18.49 -26.84 15.29
N TYR A 598 18.99 -28.08 15.24
CA TYR A 598 20.41 -28.37 15.16
C TYR A 598 20.82 -28.73 13.72
N ALA A 599 21.97 -28.21 13.28
CA ALA A 599 22.54 -28.57 11.99
C ALA A 599 23.01 -30.03 11.98
N ALA A 600 23.29 -30.56 10.79
CA ALA A 600 23.91 -31.87 10.65
C ALA A 600 25.22 -31.97 11.47
N GLY A 601 25.31 -32.97 12.36
CA GLY A 601 26.45 -33.15 13.27
C GLY A 601 26.38 -32.35 14.57
N GLU A 602 25.37 -31.50 14.76
CA GLU A 602 25.13 -30.75 15.99
C GLU A 602 24.05 -31.39 16.87
N SER A 603 24.07 -31.06 18.15
CA SER A 603 23.07 -31.47 19.14
C SER A 603 22.98 -30.43 20.28
N PRO A 604 22.01 -30.55 21.21
CA PRO A 604 21.93 -29.67 22.38
C PRO A 604 23.20 -29.64 23.24
N SER A 605 24.06 -30.66 23.16
CA SER A 605 25.32 -30.70 23.92
C SER A 605 26.50 -30.05 23.18
N THR A 606 26.39 -29.84 21.87
CA THR A 606 27.50 -29.33 21.04
C THR A 606 27.25 -27.94 20.45
N SER A 607 25.98 -27.49 20.40
CA SER A 607 25.59 -26.20 19.82
C SER A 607 24.36 -25.62 20.54
N LYS A 608 24.10 -24.33 20.33
CA LYS A 608 22.84 -23.69 20.74
C LYS A 608 21.71 -23.88 19.72
N GLY A 609 22.05 -24.39 18.53
CA GLY A 609 21.13 -24.48 17.39
C GLY A 609 20.68 -23.11 16.88
N VAL A 610 19.82 -23.14 15.86
CA VAL A 610 19.11 -21.97 15.34
C VAL A 610 17.69 -21.99 15.89
N ILE A 611 17.25 -20.89 16.49
CA ILE A 611 15.83 -20.71 16.85
C ILE A 611 15.14 -20.15 15.60
N PRO A 612 14.19 -20.87 14.98
CA PRO A 612 13.44 -20.36 13.84
C PRO A 612 12.59 -19.15 14.21
N ASP A 613 12.41 -18.23 13.26
CA ASP A 613 11.54 -17.06 13.43
C ASP A 613 10.10 -17.53 13.66
N HIS A 614 9.69 -18.52 12.88
CA HIS A 614 8.39 -19.17 12.97
C HIS A 614 8.48 -20.68 12.80
N GLN A 615 7.40 -21.36 13.17
CA GLN A 615 7.18 -22.76 12.84
C GLN A 615 6.25 -22.85 11.61
N TYR A 616 6.37 -23.91 10.80
CA TYR A 616 5.73 -24.04 9.49
C TYR A 616 4.18 -24.00 9.49
N ASP A 617 3.50 -24.46 10.54
CA ASP A 617 2.05 -24.36 10.67
C ASP A 617 1.59 -22.93 11.01
N GLY A 618 2.45 -22.09 11.56
CA GLY A 618 2.13 -20.70 11.92
C GLY A 618 2.35 -19.70 10.79
N GLN A 619 2.85 -20.15 9.64
CA GLN A 619 3.13 -19.34 8.46
C GLN A 619 2.70 -20.11 7.20
N ARG A 620 2.51 -19.42 6.08
CA ARG A 620 2.20 -20.05 4.78
C ARG A 620 3.05 -19.44 3.69
N SER A 621 3.16 -20.12 2.55
CA SER A 621 4.02 -19.65 1.47
C SER A 621 3.55 -18.30 0.94
N THR A 622 2.25 -18.03 1.01
CA THR A 622 1.57 -16.75 0.74
C THR A 622 2.26 -15.53 1.37
N MET A 623 2.83 -15.68 2.57
CA MET A 623 3.45 -14.57 3.33
C MET A 623 4.87 -14.21 2.85
N PHE A 624 5.43 -14.98 1.91
CA PHE A 624 6.80 -14.84 1.43
C PHE A 624 6.86 -14.65 -0.09
N ASP A 625 7.93 -14.05 -0.58
CA ASP A 625 8.19 -13.85 -2.01
C ASP A 625 8.83 -15.09 -2.64
N ALA A 626 9.59 -15.87 -1.87
CA ALA A 626 10.23 -17.10 -2.31
C ALA A 626 10.52 -18.05 -1.15
N THR A 627 10.82 -19.32 -1.49
CA THR A 627 11.16 -20.36 -0.51
C THR A 627 12.45 -21.06 -0.90
N PHE A 628 13.32 -21.30 0.08
CA PHE A 628 14.55 -22.07 -0.07
C PHE A 628 14.57 -23.27 0.91
N VAL A 629 14.98 -24.45 0.40
CA VAL A 629 15.15 -25.67 1.21
C VAL A 629 16.61 -26.14 1.12
N PRO A 630 17.44 -25.95 2.16
CA PRO A 630 18.78 -26.52 2.18
C PRO A 630 18.70 -28.06 2.19
N GLY A 631 19.77 -28.73 1.75
CA GLY A 631 19.89 -30.19 1.88
C GLY A 631 20.07 -30.66 3.32
N GLY A 632 20.30 -31.97 3.49
CA GLY A 632 20.53 -32.61 4.78
C GLY A 632 19.49 -33.65 5.18
N SER A 633 19.75 -34.37 6.27
CA SER A 633 18.89 -35.48 6.74
C SER A 633 17.50 -35.01 7.19
N HIS A 634 17.35 -33.71 7.49
CA HIS A 634 16.08 -33.11 7.88
C HIS A 634 14.97 -33.28 6.80
N VAL A 635 15.35 -33.47 5.53
CA VAL A 635 14.41 -33.58 4.41
C VAL A 635 13.55 -34.82 4.55
N GLU A 636 14.05 -35.89 5.17
CA GLU A 636 13.26 -37.09 5.46
C GLU A 636 12.05 -36.77 6.34
N THR A 637 12.21 -35.83 7.28
CA THR A 637 11.08 -35.38 8.10
C THR A 637 10.18 -34.44 7.30
N LEU A 638 10.76 -33.45 6.62
CA LEU A 638 10.02 -32.46 5.83
C LEU A 638 9.13 -33.11 4.76
N LYS A 639 9.65 -34.12 4.04
CA LYS A 639 8.92 -34.81 2.97
C LYS A 639 7.72 -35.59 3.48
N ASN A 640 7.74 -36.04 4.74
CA ASN A 640 6.64 -36.76 5.36
C ASN A 640 5.59 -35.80 5.95
N THR A 641 5.90 -34.51 6.12
CA THR A 641 4.96 -33.48 6.59
C THR A 641 4.11 -32.93 5.45
N GLY A 642 2.81 -33.22 5.47
CA GLY A 642 1.86 -32.78 4.43
C GLY A 642 1.82 -31.28 4.20
N GLN A 643 1.85 -30.49 5.28
CA GLN A 643 1.84 -29.03 5.20
C GLN A 643 3.08 -28.44 4.52
N ILE A 644 4.25 -29.08 4.63
CA ILE A 644 5.48 -28.66 3.94
C ILE A 644 5.39 -28.97 2.44
N ARG A 645 4.87 -30.15 2.07
CA ARG A 645 4.60 -30.46 0.66
C ARG A 645 3.61 -29.47 0.06
N TYR A 646 2.55 -29.14 0.81
CA TYR A 646 1.58 -28.13 0.40
C TYR A 646 2.20 -26.73 0.29
N TRP A 647 3.08 -26.31 1.22
CA TRP A 647 3.80 -25.04 1.11
C TRP A 647 4.56 -24.92 -0.22
N ILE A 648 5.25 -25.99 -0.64
CA ILE A 648 6.01 -25.99 -1.89
C ILE A 648 5.05 -25.96 -3.10
N ALA A 649 3.97 -26.73 -3.06
CA ALA A 649 2.93 -26.73 -4.09
C ALA A 649 2.26 -25.34 -4.22
N GLU A 650 1.95 -24.69 -3.10
CA GLU A 650 1.37 -23.35 -3.02
C GLU A 650 2.31 -22.27 -3.56
N ALA A 651 3.58 -22.29 -3.14
CA ALA A 651 4.60 -21.42 -3.73
C ALA A 651 4.75 -21.66 -5.24
N PHE A 652 4.62 -22.92 -5.69
CA PHE A 652 4.68 -23.24 -7.11
C PHE A 652 3.47 -22.68 -7.88
N GLY A 653 2.26 -22.93 -7.38
CA GLY A 653 1.00 -22.46 -7.96
C GLY A 653 0.90 -20.94 -8.02
N HIS A 654 1.37 -20.25 -6.98
CA HIS A 654 1.49 -18.79 -6.94
C HIS A 654 2.66 -18.25 -7.77
N CYS A 655 3.33 -19.06 -8.58
CA CYS A 655 4.42 -18.66 -9.47
C CYS A 655 5.64 -18.06 -8.77
N LYS A 656 5.88 -18.43 -7.50
CA LYS A 656 7.03 -17.94 -6.71
C LYS A 656 8.31 -18.70 -7.07
N ALA A 657 9.45 -18.06 -6.82
CA ALA A 657 10.75 -18.71 -6.92
C ALA A 657 10.91 -19.77 -5.82
N LEU A 658 11.41 -20.94 -6.22
CA LEU A 658 11.70 -22.07 -5.34
C LEU A 658 13.18 -22.42 -5.48
N GLY A 659 13.89 -22.49 -4.36
CA GLY A 659 15.31 -22.81 -4.30
C GLY A 659 15.57 -24.06 -3.47
N ALA A 660 16.49 -24.93 -3.88
CA ALA A 660 16.96 -26.00 -3.01
C ALA A 660 18.37 -26.50 -3.31
N THR A 661 19.00 -27.15 -2.33
CA THR A 661 20.26 -27.90 -2.51
C THR A 661 20.13 -29.34 -2.07
N GLY A 662 20.90 -30.24 -2.71
CA GLY A 662 21.00 -31.64 -2.32
C GLY A 662 19.65 -32.33 -2.19
N GLU A 663 19.39 -32.96 -1.04
CA GLU A 663 18.14 -33.67 -0.76
C GLU A 663 16.90 -32.75 -0.83
N GLY A 664 17.04 -31.44 -0.64
CA GLY A 664 15.94 -30.49 -0.76
C GLY A 664 15.36 -30.41 -2.17
N ALA A 665 16.18 -30.67 -3.21
CA ALA A 665 15.73 -30.73 -4.59
C ALA A 665 14.74 -31.90 -4.83
N GLU A 666 14.99 -33.04 -4.18
CA GLU A 666 14.10 -34.21 -4.22
C GLU A 666 12.77 -33.93 -3.51
N LEU A 667 12.78 -33.13 -2.45
CA LEU A 667 11.54 -32.69 -1.79
C LEU A 667 10.68 -31.83 -2.72
N ILE A 668 11.29 -30.87 -3.44
CA ILE A 668 10.57 -30.08 -4.44
C ILE A 668 9.99 -31.00 -5.51
N LYS A 669 10.80 -31.88 -6.08
CA LYS A 669 10.35 -32.83 -7.09
C LYS A 669 9.21 -33.72 -6.58
N LEU A 670 9.26 -34.18 -5.34
CA LEU A 670 8.18 -34.96 -4.74
C LEU A 670 6.88 -34.15 -4.59
N ALA A 671 6.97 -32.89 -4.19
CA ALA A 671 5.80 -32.05 -3.92
C ALA A 671 5.03 -31.66 -5.18
N ILE A 672 5.70 -31.50 -6.33
CA ILE A 672 5.10 -31.03 -7.59
C ILE A 672 5.23 -31.98 -8.78
N GLY A 673 5.99 -33.07 -8.67
CA GLY A 673 6.33 -33.97 -9.79
C GLY A 673 5.36 -35.12 -10.03
N SER A 674 4.22 -35.19 -9.34
CA SER A 674 3.20 -36.23 -9.60
C SER A 674 2.53 -36.07 -10.98
N THR A 675 2.51 -34.85 -11.51
CA THR A 675 1.91 -34.50 -12.80
C THR A 675 2.89 -33.80 -13.77
N LEU A 676 4.11 -33.50 -13.33
CA LEU A 676 5.09 -32.68 -14.05
C LEU A 676 6.45 -33.39 -14.15
N ASP A 677 7.12 -33.28 -15.30
CA ASP A 677 8.52 -33.70 -15.46
C ASP A 677 9.49 -32.61 -14.98
N VAL A 678 9.47 -32.41 -13.65
CA VAL A 678 10.24 -31.36 -12.98
C VAL A 678 11.74 -31.61 -13.13
N GLN A 679 12.44 -30.67 -13.76
CA GLN A 679 13.88 -30.73 -13.95
C GLN A 679 14.59 -30.16 -12.73
N VAL A 680 15.22 -31.04 -11.93
CA VAL A 680 16.03 -30.67 -10.76
C VAL A 680 17.44 -31.22 -10.86
N ALA A 681 18.38 -30.61 -10.14
CA ALA A 681 19.70 -31.18 -9.90
C ALA A 681 19.58 -32.47 -9.07
N THR A 682 20.39 -33.47 -9.41
CA THR A 682 20.39 -34.79 -8.76
C THR A 682 21.80 -35.12 -8.25
N ALA A 683 21.94 -36.20 -7.48
CA ALA A 683 23.26 -36.67 -7.04
C ALA A 683 24.19 -36.98 -8.23
N ASP A 684 23.65 -37.54 -9.31
CA ASP A 684 24.41 -37.87 -10.53
C ASP A 684 24.68 -36.65 -11.42
N ASN A 685 23.86 -35.59 -11.29
CA ASN A 685 24.02 -34.35 -12.03
C ASN A 685 23.85 -33.13 -11.10
N PRO A 686 24.89 -32.79 -10.32
CA PRO A 686 24.80 -31.80 -9.24
C PRO A 686 24.92 -30.34 -9.72
N ALA A 687 25.07 -30.09 -11.03
CA ALA A 687 25.22 -28.73 -11.54
C ALA A 687 23.94 -27.90 -11.26
N PRO A 688 24.08 -26.59 -10.94
CA PRO A 688 22.93 -25.71 -10.80
C PRO A 688 22.03 -25.74 -12.04
N ARG A 689 20.72 -25.82 -11.82
CA ARG A 689 19.68 -25.86 -12.85
C ARG A 689 18.53 -24.94 -12.48
N GLU A 690 17.96 -24.28 -13.49
CA GLU A 690 16.74 -23.50 -13.40
C GLU A 690 15.67 -24.13 -14.29
N TRP A 691 14.45 -24.24 -13.77
CA TRP A 691 13.28 -24.75 -14.49
C TRP A 691 12.03 -23.98 -14.03
N TYR A 692 11.54 -23.06 -14.85
CA TYR A 692 10.34 -22.26 -14.56
C TYR A 692 10.38 -21.56 -13.19
N GLY A 693 11.52 -21.04 -12.75
CA GLY A 693 11.72 -20.41 -11.45
C GLY A 693 11.99 -21.38 -10.29
N VAL A 694 12.14 -22.67 -10.58
CA VAL A 694 12.67 -23.69 -9.65
C VAL A 694 14.18 -23.79 -9.87
N VAL A 695 14.96 -23.36 -8.89
CA VAL A 695 16.43 -23.33 -8.93
C VAL A 695 16.99 -24.37 -7.97
N THR A 696 17.71 -25.36 -8.49
CA THR A 696 18.25 -26.47 -7.68
C THR A 696 19.72 -26.72 -7.99
N GLY A 697 20.45 -27.28 -7.03
CA GLY A 697 21.86 -27.65 -7.19
C GLY A 697 22.27 -28.77 -6.24
N GLY A 698 23.41 -29.39 -6.48
CA GLY A 698 23.94 -30.46 -5.64
C GLY A 698 24.34 -30.00 -4.24
N LYS A 699 24.86 -30.94 -3.45
CA LYS A 699 25.38 -30.66 -2.11
C LYS A 699 26.60 -29.74 -2.21
N VAL A 700 26.66 -28.72 -1.34
CA VAL A 700 27.74 -27.74 -1.39
C VAL A 700 28.88 -28.15 -0.47
N GLU A 701 30.06 -28.44 -1.04
CA GLU A 701 31.19 -28.98 -0.28
C GLU A 701 32.20 -27.93 0.21
N LYS A 702 32.23 -26.72 -0.37
CA LYS A 702 33.19 -25.66 0.02
C LYS A 702 32.54 -24.27 0.03
N PRO A 703 32.82 -23.41 1.04
CA PRO A 703 32.32 -22.03 1.08
C PRO A 703 32.74 -21.16 -0.13
N GLU A 704 33.81 -21.55 -0.83
CA GLU A 704 34.36 -20.79 -1.96
C GLU A 704 33.48 -20.84 -3.22
N SER A 705 32.56 -21.80 -3.34
CA SER A 705 31.56 -21.84 -4.42
C SER A 705 30.49 -20.74 -4.29
N PHE A 706 30.57 -19.88 -3.26
CA PHE A 706 29.68 -18.74 -3.03
C PHE A 706 30.35 -17.37 -3.22
N LYS A 707 31.64 -17.29 -3.57
CA LYS A 707 32.36 -16.01 -3.67
C LYS A 707 31.90 -15.12 -4.85
N ASP A 708 31.18 -15.68 -5.83
CA ASP A 708 30.78 -14.96 -7.06
C ASP A 708 29.35 -14.37 -7.01
N GLY A 709 28.55 -14.66 -5.99
CA GLY A 709 27.08 -14.49 -6.03
C GLY A 709 26.48 -13.45 -5.07
N VAL A 710 26.70 -12.16 -5.31
CA VAL A 710 25.81 -11.07 -4.82
C VAL A 710 25.25 -10.25 -5.98
N ASN A 711 25.80 -10.39 -7.19
CA ASN A 711 25.30 -9.69 -8.36
C ASN A 711 24.08 -10.43 -8.92
N ILE A 712 22.91 -9.80 -8.80
CA ILE A 712 21.64 -10.29 -9.37
C ILE A 712 21.72 -10.10 -10.89
N LEU A 713 22.17 -11.13 -11.60
CA LEU A 713 22.41 -11.12 -13.04
C LEU A 713 21.59 -12.21 -13.72
N LYS A 714 21.02 -11.88 -14.89
CA LYS A 714 20.23 -12.81 -15.71
C LYS A 714 21.00 -14.08 -16.08
N ASP A 715 22.29 -13.94 -16.36
CA ASP A 715 23.15 -15.03 -16.85
C ASP A 715 24.00 -15.66 -15.72
N ALA A 716 23.56 -15.52 -14.46
CA ALA A 716 24.22 -16.17 -13.33
C ALA A 716 24.29 -17.68 -13.54
N LYS A 717 25.47 -18.26 -13.28
CA LYS A 717 25.73 -19.70 -13.45
C LYS A 717 25.74 -20.48 -12.14
N ASP A 718 25.86 -19.77 -11.02
CA ASP A 718 25.78 -20.34 -9.68
C ASP A 718 24.33 -20.35 -9.16
N LEU A 719 24.06 -21.26 -8.23
CA LEU A 719 22.73 -21.47 -7.64
C LEU A 719 22.16 -20.20 -7.00
N ILE A 720 22.96 -19.47 -6.21
CA ILE A 720 22.48 -18.30 -5.48
C ILE A 720 22.11 -17.20 -6.47
N GLY A 721 23.01 -16.86 -7.40
CA GLY A 721 22.76 -15.86 -8.43
C GLY A 721 21.50 -16.17 -9.24
N MET A 722 21.33 -17.43 -9.69
CA MET A 722 20.11 -17.86 -10.39
C MET A 722 18.85 -17.68 -9.53
N PHE A 723 18.89 -18.09 -8.25
CA PHE A 723 17.74 -17.99 -7.36
C PHE A 723 17.38 -16.54 -7.05
N LEU A 724 18.36 -15.69 -6.71
CA LEU A 724 18.12 -14.26 -6.47
C LEU A 724 17.61 -13.55 -7.74
N TYR A 725 18.09 -13.94 -8.92
CA TYR A 725 17.56 -13.43 -10.19
C TYR A 725 16.10 -13.80 -10.38
N GLN A 726 15.71 -15.07 -10.16
CA GLN A 726 14.31 -15.49 -10.26
C GLN A 726 13.40 -14.75 -9.25
N ILE A 727 13.89 -14.46 -8.05
CA ILE A 727 13.17 -13.61 -7.08
C ILE A 727 13.02 -12.17 -7.61
N SER A 728 14.04 -11.62 -8.26
CA SER A 728 14.02 -10.25 -8.80
C SER A 728 13.02 -10.06 -9.94
N LEU A 729 12.60 -11.15 -10.59
CA LEU A 729 11.52 -11.15 -11.59
C LEU A 729 10.13 -11.09 -10.95
N HIS A 730 10.04 -11.08 -9.61
CA HIS A 730 8.83 -11.13 -8.79
C HIS A 730 8.07 -12.46 -8.86
N ARG A 731 7.73 -12.93 -10.07
CA ARG A 731 7.07 -14.23 -10.33
C ARG A 731 7.54 -14.82 -11.65
N ASN A 732 7.51 -16.15 -11.74
CA ASN A 732 7.70 -16.85 -13.01
C ASN A 732 6.34 -17.11 -13.68
N TYR A 733 5.82 -16.10 -14.37
CA TYR A 733 4.49 -16.18 -14.99
C TYR A 733 4.42 -17.11 -16.21
N GLN A 734 5.56 -17.51 -16.79
CA GLN A 734 5.57 -18.53 -17.83
C GLN A 734 4.98 -19.86 -17.33
N ARG A 735 5.13 -20.15 -16.02
CA ARG A 735 4.52 -21.30 -15.36
C ARG A 735 3.00 -21.29 -15.45
N GLU A 736 2.38 -20.12 -15.42
CA GLU A 736 0.93 -19.97 -15.57
C GLU A 736 0.50 -19.96 -17.04
N LEU A 737 1.24 -19.26 -17.90
CA LEU A 737 0.96 -19.22 -19.34
C LEU A 737 1.03 -20.61 -20.00
N ASP A 738 1.93 -21.47 -19.53
CA ASP A 738 2.06 -22.85 -20.00
C ASP A 738 1.10 -23.82 -19.26
N GLY A 739 0.23 -23.30 -18.38
CA GLY A 739 -0.77 -24.08 -17.64
C GLY A 739 -0.22 -24.93 -16.50
N LEU A 740 1.09 -24.90 -16.23
CA LEU A 740 1.74 -25.74 -15.21
C LEU A 740 1.25 -25.42 -13.79
N SER A 741 0.96 -24.16 -13.48
CA SER A 741 0.43 -23.79 -12.16
C SER A 741 -0.92 -24.47 -11.90
N SER A 742 -1.73 -24.73 -12.93
CA SER A 742 -3.06 -25.35 -12.78
C SER A 742 -3.03 -26.87 -12.61
N THR A 743 -1.90 -27.53 -12.87
CA THR A 743 -1.76 -29.00 -12.76
C THR A 743 -1.34 -29.48 -11.37
N VAL A 744 -1.00 -28.55 -10.49
CA VAL A 744 -0.64 -28.79 -9.08
C VAL A 744 -1.84 -28.41 -8.22
N ALA A 745 -2.13 -29.20 -7.18
CA ALA A 745 -3.14 -28.85 -6.18
C ALA A 745 -2.50 -28.00 -5.08
N TRP A 746 -3.02 -26.78 -4.91
CA TRP A 746 -2.48 -25.79 -3.98
C TRP A 746 -3.54 -24.84 -3.44
#